data_AF-A0A074KXT2-F1
#
_entry.id   AF-A0A074KXT2-F1
#
_cell.length_a   1.000
_cell.length_b   1.000
_cell.length_c   1.000
_cell.angle_alpha   90.00
_cell.angle_beta   90.00
_cell.angle_gamma   90.00
#
_symmetry.space_group_name_H-M   'P 1'
#
loop_
_entity.id
_entity.type
_entity.pdbx_description
1 polymer ?
#
loop_
_entity_poly.entity_id
_entity_poly.type
_entity_poly.pdbx_seq_one_letter_code
_entity_poly.pdbx_strand_id
1 'polypeptide(L)'
;MKNFTNSVLLLLMLLISVPLMAQQSVRGTVTSQEDGGPLPGVNVVIQGTTTGTVTDLDGNYSIEVPPGNQTLEFSFMGFARQRVSVRNRNTINIIMEPDASQLGEVVVTALGIERNEKSLGYSTQRVGSEELNVNREVNVVNALQGKIAGVSINATGGAPGQGSNIQIRGVNSIDPGRNNQPLFVIDGVLMDNSTSTFGSGAELRGMSNRGADINPDDIESINVLKGGAATALYGLRGANGVVVITTKSGQEGELRVNLSSTVGFETVNKYPDIQDTYTQGWKNEYDPESFWPSWGPTVAEARQIDPTHPERLYRHVEDAFTTGTQIRNNVSVTGGGKAVTFLASLSQLDQKGMLPGTDFSRYQARLNTTFKISEVLSGGLNTSFTNSGGYRYNAIRYNEQLTYWSPRHNIRDYREPDGTMRSYGGTTNPMYVANTNRLKDDVNRFIASANLSYQPTSWLDFSFRAGVDTYTENRLRTAPGFRGLEGERLVNENGAFGAPGQGLLFDYNTRFRTFNTTFIVSGNHSFNNGLNATLRLGNELYDRRIDNSGIEGADLTVPEWFNLGNANILNAIQNNSQYRLLGTFAELALDYKDFLYLTFTGRNDITSSLMAPNNSFFYPSASLSYVFSETFDLPSVFESGRFKFSYAEIGKDAAEYSTSGGFASYTQLPTGFTGFTRPALLGDPNLRPEFTQTFESGIELAFLKNRLNLDVTVYDAVSKDQIIRVPVSAATGYITAAVNAGSMRNRGLEITVSGTPVVSTDFSWNTSFNWSANRNKVLEIRDDLSEINIASQSGYVGATVTMKLIPGQPYGALFGTVFQRDYGDDTPDPIEVDTSRPIVIGANGFPVREPISVQKKIGDSQPDWIAGWNNTFNYRNFSLNILFDARVGQDRYNQLANFYSAFGISSITENRNDYVVFDGVLADGSRNEQQVWLGQGVDPIHNRDYGDGYYRLHYRGVSENFIEDASWVRLRSLSLMYRLPQSLIPARALKNASISFTGNNLWLWTKYSGFDPESSSFAAGTNVDGFAGFTYPGVRSYLVTLNVGF
;
A
#
# COMPACT_ATOMS: atom_id res chain seq x y z
N MET A 1 -3.84 -50.62 -24.00
CA MET A 1 -4.64 -49.38 -24.14
C MET A 1 -5.11 -49.16 -25.59
N LYS A 2 -5.88 -50.09 -26.16
CA LYS A 2 -6.51 -49.92 -27.50
C LYS A 2 -8.00 -50.33 -27.54
N ASN A 3 -8.54 -50.84 -26.43
CA ASN A 3 -9.93 -51.32 -26.35
C ASN A 3 -10.86 -50.44 -25.51
N PHE A 4 -10.39 -49.30 -24.97
CA PHE A 4 -11.24 -48.36 -24.22
C PHE A 4 -11.81 -47.24 -25.12
N THR A 5 -11.17 -46.96 -26.25
CA THR A 5 -11.57 -45.93 -27.21
C THR A 5 -12.74 -46.35 -28.11
N ASN A 6 -12.88 -47.66 -28.39
CA ASN A 6 -13.92 -48.16 -29.29
C ASN A 6 -15.29 -48.38 -28.59
N SER A 7 -15.31 -48.52 -27.27
CA SER A 7 -16.57 -48.65 -26.50
C SER A 7 -17.25 -47.31 -26.20
N VAL A 8 -16.50 -46.21 -26.17
CA VAL A 8 -17.05 -44.84 -25.98
C VAL A 8 -17.64 -44.30 -27.29
N LEU A 9 -17.12 -44.70 -28.44
CA LEU A 9 -17.64 -44.26 -29.75
C LEU A 9 -18.99 -44.91 -30.11
N LEU A 10 -19.25 -46.14 -29.63
CA LEU A 10 -20.50 -46.86 -29.90
C LEU A 10 -21.66 -46.41 -28.99
N LEU A 11 -21.37 -45.91 -27.78
CA LEU A 11 -22.38 -45.32 -26.89
C LEU A 11 -22.80 -43.90 -27.32
N LEU A 12 -21.96 -43.22 -28.10
CA LEU A 12 -22.22 -41.88 -28.66
C LEU A 12 -23.08 -41.89 -29.94
N MET A 13 -23.26 -43.04 -30.60
CA MET A 13 -24.10 -43.16 -31.80
C MET A 13 -25.55 -43.58 -31.54
N LEU A 14 -25.93 -43.91 -30.30
CA LEU A 14 -27.29 -44.38 -29.95
C LEU A 14 -28.18 -43.33 -29.23
N LEU A 15 -27.75 -42.07 -29.15
CA LEU A 15 -28.49 -40.98 -28.48
C LEU A 15 -29.01 -39.86 -29.41
N ILE A 16 -29.07 -40.10 -30.72
CA ILE A 16 -29.65 -39.13 -31.68
C ILE A 16 -31.02 -39.61 -32.16
N SER A 17 -32.05 -39.26 -31.40
CA SER A 17 -33.43 -39.16 -31.89
C SER A 17 -34.05 -37.91 -31.28
N VAL A 18 -33.82 -36.76 -31.93
CA VAL A 18 -34.45 -35.49 -31.58
C VAL A 18 -35.79 -35.39 -32.32
N PRO A 19 -36.92 -35.10 -31.65
CA PRO A 19 -38.14 -34.69 -32.35
C PRO A 19 -37.92 -33.28 -32.92
N LEU A 20 -38.12 -33.12 -34.23
CA LEU A 20 -38.22 -31.80 -34.87
C LEU A 20 -39.46 -31.07 -34.32
N MET A 21 -39.23 -30.12 -33.40
CA MET A 21 -40.19 -29.06 -33.12
C MET A 21 -39.95 -27.93 -34.12
N ALA A 22 -41.00 -27.49 -34.82
CA ALA A 22 -40.94 -26.38 -35.76
C ALA A 22 -40.54 -25.08 -35.03
N GLN A 23 -39.40 -24.50 -35.41
CA GLN A 23 -38.93 -23.19 -34.93
C GLN A 23 -39.66 -22.07 -35.70
N GLN A 24 -39.96 -20.97 -35.01
CA GLN A 24 -40.55 -19.78 -35.61
C GLN A 24 -39.45 -18.73 -35.86
N SER A 25 -39.24 -18.37 -37.12
CA SER A 25 -38.30 -17.30 -37.50
C SER A 25 -38.90 -15.93 -37.18
N VAL A 26 -38.28 -15.20 -36.24
CA VAL A 26 -38.64 -13.82 -35.88
C VAL A 26 -37.62 -12.88 -36.49
N ARG A 27 -38.09 -11.85 -37.22
CA ARG A 27 -37.26 -10.85 -37.88
C ARG A 27 -37.64 -9.44 -37.45
N GLY A 28 -36.78 -8.46 -37.68
CA GLY A 28 -37.15 -7.06 -37.45
C GLY A 28 -35.96 -6.12 -37.54
N THR A 29 -36.22 -4.84 -37.33
CA THR A 29 -35.21 -3.77 -37.31
C THR A 29 -35.07 -3.17 -35.93
N VAL A 30 -33.84 -2.88 -35.50
CA VAL A 30 -33.55 -2.10 -34.30
C VAL A 30 -33.03 -0.72 -34.70
N THR A 31 -33.63 0.32 -34.13
CA THR A 31 -33.33 1.73 -34.44
C THR A 31 -33.12 2.52 -33.16
N SER A 32 -32.40 3.63 -33.24
CA SER A 32 -32.14 4.52 -32.10
C SER A 32 -33.30 5.47 -31.88
N GLN A 33 -33.65 5.75 -30.61
CA GLN A 33 -34.62 6.77 -30.27
C GLN A 33 -34.10 8.20 -30.54
N GLU A 34 -32.79 8.44 -30.49
CA GLU A 34 -32.19 9.78 -30.64
C GLU A 34 -32.34 10.36 -32.05
N ASP A 35 -32.10 9.55 -33.08
CA ASP A 35 -31.99 10.01 -34.47
C ASP A 35 -32.80 9.17 -35.47
N GLY A 36 -33.48 8.12 -35.00
CA GLY A 36 -34.21 7.18 -35.85
C GLY A 36 -33.31 6.33 -36.75
N GLY A 37 -31.99 6.39 -36.57
CA GLY A 37 -31.01 5.65 -37.36
C GLY A 37 -31.01 4.14 -37.01
N PRO A 38 -30.64 3.26 -37.96
CA PRO A 38 -30.47 1.84 -37.68
C PRO A 38 -29.35 1.61 -36.67
N LEU A 39 -29.56 0.67 -35.73
CA LEU A 39 -28.56 0.29 -34.73
C LEU A 39 -27.91 -1.04 -35.12
N PRO A 40 -26.71 -1.02 -35.73
CA PRO A 40 -25.95 -2.23 -36.02
C PRO A 40 -25.23 -2.79 -34.79
N GLY A 41 -25.22 -4.11 -34.61
CA GLY A 41 -24.54 -4.80 -33.51
C GLY A 41 -25.32 -4.89 -32.20
N VAL A 42 -26.63 -4.63 -32.20
CA VAL A 42 -27.52 -4.88 -31.05
C VAL A 42 -27.60 -6.39 -30.82
N ASN A 43 -27.32 -6.82 -29.59
CA ASN A 43 -27.42 -8.22 -29.20
C ASN A 43 -28.88 -8.56 -28.89
N VAL A 44 -29.48 -9.47 -29.68
CA VAL A 44 -30.87 -9.91 -29.57
C VAL A 44 -30.89 -11.36 -29.11
N VAL A 45 -31.32 -11.61 -27.87
CA VAL A 45 -31.23 -12.93 -27.25
C VAL A 45 -32.59 -13.39 -26.73
N ILE A 46 -32.93 -14.67 -26.88
CA ILE A 46 -34.10 -15.25 -26.21
C ILE A 46 -33.79 -15.33 -24.71
N GLN A 47 -34.56 -14.60 -23.91
CA GLN A 47 -34.37 -14.45 -22.47
C GLN A 47 -34.33 -15.81 -21.75
N GLY A 48 -33.29 -16.02 -20.94
CA GLY A 48 -33.06 -17.30 -20.25
C GLY A 48 -32.39 -18.37 -21.14
N THR A 49 -31.94 -18.02 -22.34
CA THR A 49 -31.19 -18.91 -23.23
C THR A 49 -29.94 -18.20 -23.79
N THR A 50 -29.12 -18.93 -24.55
CA THR A 50 -28.00 -18.37 -25.34
C THR A 50 -28.32 -18.29 -26.84
N THR A 51 -29.55 -18.65 -27.24
CA THR A 51 -30.01 -18.51 -28.61
C THR A 51 -30.23 -17.03 -28.88
N GLY A 52 -29.35 -16.45 -29.69
CA GLY A 52 -29.32 -15.03 -29.98
C GLY A 52 -28.80 -14.75 -31.39
N THR A 53 -28.98 -13.52 -31.84
CA THR A 53 -28.44 -12.97 -33.08
C THR A 53 -28.00 -11.53 -32.83
N VAL A 54 -27.30 -10.93 -33.79
CA VAL A 54 -26.93 -9.52 -33.76
C VAL A 54 -27.54 -8.79 -34.95
N THR A 55 -27.84 -7.51 -34.81
CA THR A 55 -28.34 -6.70 -35.92
C THR A 55 -27.23 -6.40 -36.94
N ASP A 56 -27.59 -6.38 -38.23
CA ASP A 56 -26.71 -6.02 -39.34
C ASP A 56 -26.58 -4.48 -39.52
N LEU A 57 -25.89 -4.05 -40.59
CA LEU A 57 -25.60 -2.64 -40.89
C LEU A 57 -26.86 -1.76 -41.06
N ASP A 58 -27.96 -2.36 -41.48
CA ASP A 58 -29.25 -1.69 -41.67
C ASP A 58 -30.16 -1.88 -40.44
N GLY A 59 -29.61 -2.39 -39.33
CA GLY A 59 -30.31 -2.64 -38.08
C GLY A 59 -31.20 -3.88 -38.12
N ASN A 60 -31.16 -4.70 -39.18
CA ASN A 60 -32.02 -5.89 -39.29
C ASN A 60 -31.47 -7.05 -38.48
N TYR A 61 -32.36 -7.88 -37.93
CA TYR A 61 -32.02 -9.15 -37.31
C TYR A 61 -32.99 -10.26 -37.72
N SER A 62 -32.52 -11.51 -37.62
CA SER A 62 -33.34 -12.73 -37.78
C SER A 62 -32.91 -13.75 -36.74
N ILE A 63 -33.86 -14.28 -35.97
CA ILE A 63 -33.61 -15.25 -34.90
C ILE A 63 -34.68 -16.35 -34.91
N GLU A 64 -34.25 -17.60 -34.79
CA GLU A 64 -35.15 -18.76 -34.67
C GLU A 64 -35.57 -18.94 -33.21
N VAL A 65 -36.87 -18.80 -32.95
CA VAL A 65 -37.45 -18.86 -31.62
C VAL A 65 -38.26 -20.17 -31.46
N PRO A 66 -38.02 -20.98 -30.42
CA PRO A 66 -38.84 -22.15 -30.14
C PRO A 66 -40.32 -21.79 -29.87
N PRO A 67 -41.29 -22.64 -30.25
CA PRO A 67 -42.71 -22.37 -30.05
C PRO A 67 -43.05 -22.22 -28.57
N GLY A 68 -43.71 -21.11 -28.21
CA GLY A 68 -44.05 -20.74 -26.83
C GLY A 68 -44.06 -19.22 -26.60
N ASN A 69 -44.44 -18.78 -25.40
CA ASN A 69 -44.49 -17.35 -25.05
C ASN A 69 -43.09 -16.84 -24.62
N GLN A 70 -42.14 -16.84 -25.57
CA GLN A 70 -40.76 -16.43 -25.35
C GLN A 70 -40.62 -14.90 -25.30
N THR A 71 -39.56 -14.42 -24.65
CA THR A 71 -39.20 -12.98 -24.59
C THR A 71 -37.83 -12.79 -25.22
N LEU A 72 -37.68 -11.78 -26.09
CA LEU A 72 -36.40 -11.34 -26.61
C LEU A 72 -35.86 -10.20 -25.75
N GLU A 73 -34.58 -10.27 -25.38
CA GLU A 73 -33.82 -9.20 -24.73
C GLU A 73 -32.90 -8.55 -25.77
N PHE A 74 -32.99 -7.23 -25.89
CA PHE A 74 -32.17 -6.39 -26.74
C PHE A 74 -31.19 -5.62 -25.87
N SER A 75 -29.90 -5.73 -26.17
CA SER A 75 -28.84 -5.05 -25.41
C SER A 75 -27.80 -4.46 -26.35
N PHE A 76 -27.42 -3.21 -26.08
CA PHE A 76 -26.44 -2.48 -26.85
C PHE A 76 -25.73 -1.48 -25.92
N MET A 77 -24.42 -1.31 -26.08
CA MET A 77 -23.64 -0.48 -25.17
C MET A 77 -24.07 0.99 -25.30
N GLY A 78 -24.36 1.64 -24.16
CA GLY A 78 -24.89 3.00 -24.13
C GLY A 78 -26.40 3.11 -24.36
N PHE A 79 -27.14 1.99 -24.41
CA PHE A 79 -28.59 1.94 -24.55
C PHE A 79 -29.23 1.05 -23.48
N ALA A 80 -30.40 1.47 -22.97
CA ALA A 80 -31.15 0.73 -21.97
C ALA A 80 -31.55 -0.66 -22.50
N ARG A 81 -31.38 -1.70 -21.66
CA ARG A 81 -31.80 -3.06 -22.04
C ARG A 81 -33.32 -3.12 -22.17
N GLN A 82 -33.81 -3.63 -23.30
CA GLN A 82 -35.25 -3.71 -23.58
C GLN A 82 -35.70 -5.17 -23.75
N ARG A 83 -36.83 -5.54 -23.13
CA ARG A 83 -37.37 -6.90 -23.16
C ARG A 83 -38.74 -6.92 -23.81
N VAL A 84 -38.94 -7.77 -24.83
CA VAL A 84 -40.17 -7.82 -25.63
C VAL A 84 -40.64 -9.26 -25.85
N SER A 85 -41.87 -9.57 -25.42
CA SER A 85 -42.47 -10.90 -25.63
C SER A 85 -42.86 -11.13 -27.10
N VAL A 86 -42.55 -12.32 -27.63
CA VAL A 86 -42.75 -12.68 -29.04
C VAL A 86 -44.24 -12.81 -29.39
N ARG A 87 -45.06 -13.46 -28.55
CA ARG A 87 -46.53 -13.60 -28.71
C ARG A 87 -46.99 -14.00 -30.13
N ASN A 88 -46.33 -14.99 -30.76
CA ASN A 88 -46.57 -15.44 -32.13
C ASN A 88 -46.34 -14.38 -33.24
N ARG A 89 -45.64 -13.28 -32.97
CA ARG A 89 -45.26 -12.29 -34.00
C ARG A 89 -44.03 -12.74 -34.77
N ASN A 90 -44.10 -12.74 -36.11
CA ASN A 90 -42.95 -13.00 -36.99
C ASN A 90 -42.09 -11.75 -37.23
N THR A 91 -42.61 -10.57 -36.90
CA THR A 91 -41.90 -9.29 -37.08
C THR A 91 -41.97 -8.44 -35.80
N ILE A 92 -40.81 -8.02 -35.28
CA ILE A 92 -40.69 -7.17 -34.09
C ILE A 92 -39.63 -6.11 -34.35
N ASN A 93 -40.06 -4.86 -34.53
CA ASN A 93 -39.16 -3.71 -34.64
C ASN A 93 -39.00 -3.06 -33.27
N ILE A 94 -37.78 -2.63 -32.95
CA ILE A 94 -37.42 -2.06 -31.65
C ILE A 94 -36.81 -0.68 -31.86
N ILE A 95 -37.19 0.25 -31.00
CA ILE A 95 -36.54 1.54 -30.84
C ILE A 95 -35.84 1.50 -29.48
N MET A 96 -34.51 1.49 -29.47
CA MET A 96 -33.74 1.45 -28.23
C MET A 96 -33.51 2.87 -27.71
N GLU A 97 -33.71 3.04 -26.41
CA GLU A 97 -33.49 4.30 -25.69
C GLU A 97 -32.03 4.36 -25.19
N PRO A 98 -31.33 5.49 -25.30
CA PRO A 98 -30.02 5.68 -24.69
C PRO A 98 -30.06 5.37 -23.19
N ASP A 99 -28.99 4.76 -22.68
CA ASP A 99 -28.87 4.49 -21.26
C ASP A 99 -28.48 5.77 -20.52
N ALA A 100 -29.47 6.53 -20.08
CA ALA A 100 -29.29 7.75 -19.29
C ALA A 100 -28.63 7.49 -17.91
N SER A 101 -28.34 6.23 -17.55
CA SER A 101 -27.88 5.84 -16.22
C SER A 101 -26.41 6.13 -15.90
N GLN A 102 -25.59 6.61 -16.84
CA GLN A 102 -24.21 7.02 -16.50
C GLN A 102 -24.14 8.30 -15.65
N LEU A 103 -25.20 9.10 -15.58
CA LEU A 103 -25.33 10.22 -14.63
C LEU A 103 -26.02 9.80 -13.30
N GLY A 104 -26.31 8.51 -13.15
CA GLY A 104 -26.98 7.91 -11.99
C GLY A 104 -26.10 6.94 -11.21
N GLU A 105 -24.77 7.00 -11.34
CA GLU A 105 -23.88 6.10 -10.61
C GLU A 105 -24.11 6.22 -9.10
N VAL A 106 -24.41 5.09 -8.48
CA VAL A 106 -24.58 4.98 -7.03
C VAL A 106 -23.24 4.58 -6.43
N VAL A 107 -22.74 5.43 -5.53
CA VAL A 107 -21.53 5.16 -4.76
C VAL A 107 -21.88 4.83 -3.32
N VAL A 108 -21.19 3.82 -2.77
CA VAL A 108 -21.31 3.46 -1.36
C VAL A 108 -20.49 4.44 -0.53
N THR A 109 -21.17 5.26 0.25
CA THR A 109 -20.57 6.27 1.13
C THR A 109 -20.47 5.75 2.56
N ALA A 110 -20.33 6.66 3.54
CA ALA A 110 -20.12 6.28 4.91
C ALA A 110 -21.25 5.43 5.50
N LEU A 111 -20.86 4.50 6.36
CA LEU A 111 -21.72 3.49 6.99
C LEU A 111 -22.50 2.60 5.98
N GLY A 112 -22.03 2.51 4.73
CA GLY A 112 -22.67 1.70 3.69
C GLY A 112 -23.95 2.35 3.12
N ILE A 113 -24.06 3.68 3.21
CA ILE A 113 -25.18 4.43 2.63
C ILE A 113 -24.92 4.65 1.15
N GLU A 114 -25.81 4.16 0.31
CA GLU A 114 -25.79 4.38 -1.14
C GLU A 114 -26.28 5.80 -1.49
N ARG A 115 -25.52 6.50 -2.34
CA ARG A 115 -25.83 7.86 -2.80
C ARG A 115 -25.63 7.97 -4.30
N ASN A 116 -26.50 8.73 -4.94
CA ASN A 116 -26.21 9.20 -6.30
C ASN A 116 -24.98 10.12 -6.22
N GLU A 117 -23.99 9.85 -7.07
CA GLU A 117 -22.77 10.63 -7.16
C GLU A 117 -23.03 12.13 -7.29
N LYS A 118 -24.05 12.55 -8.07
CA LYS A 118 -24.41 13.97 -8.27
C LYS A 118 -24.79 14.70 -6.98
N SER A 119 -25.26 13.98 -5.96
CA SER A 119 -25.65 14.56 -4.67
C SER A 119 -24.47 14.88 -3.74
N LEU A 120 -23.27 14.38 -4.05
CA LEU A 120 -22.10 14.53 -3.18
C LEU A 120 -21.45 15.90 -3.33
N GLY A 121 -21.30 16.64 -2.23
CA GLY A 121 -20.59 17.92 -2.19
C GLY A 121 -19.09 17.82 -1.89
N TYR A 122 -18.48 16.64 -2.04
CA TYR A 122 -17.07 16.36 -1.74
C TYR A 122 -16.48 15.38 -2.77
N SER A 123 -15.15 15.23 -2.82
CA SER A 123 -14.48 14.29 -3.73
C SER A 123 -14.47 12.86 -3.18
N THR A 124 -14.82 11.90 -4.03
CA THR A 124 -14.74 10.46 -3.79
C THR A 124 -14.22 9.79 -5.07
N GLN A 125 -13.53 8.66 -4.96
CA GLN A 125 -13.06 7.91 -6.14
C GLN A 125 -13.30 6.43 -5.96
N ARG A 126 -14.00 5.85 -6.95
CA ARG A 126 -14.33 4.43 -7.04
C ARG A 126 -13.36 3.72 -7.99
N VAL A 127 -12.79 2.61 -7.54
CA VAL A 127 -12.00 1.67 -8.35
C VAL A 127 -12.76 0.37 -8.43
N GLY A 128 -13.16 -0.03 -9.65
CA GLY A 128 -13.90 -1.26 -9.91
C GLY A 128 -13.01 -2.51 -9.93
N SER A 129 -13.63 -3.69 -9.85
CA SER A 129 -12.93 -4.97 -9.81
C SER A 129 -12.03 -5.25 -11.01
N GLU A 130 -12.41 -4.79 -12.21
CA GLU A 130 -11.60 -4.94 -13.42
C GLU A 130 -10.28 -4.17 -13.28
N GLU A 131 -10.36 -2.86 -12.99
CA GLU A 131 -9.19 -2.01 -12.81
C GLU A 131 -8.32 -2.47 -11.64
N LEU A 132 -8.94 -2.86 -10.52
CA LEU A 132 -8.25 -3.38 -9.34
C LEU A 132 -7.38 -4.60 -9.68
N ASN A 133 -7.92 -5.54 -10.47
CA ASN A 133 -7.29 -6.83 -10.72
C ASN A 133 -6.38 -6.88 -11.96
N VAL A 134 -6.27 -5.80 -12.76
CA VAL A 134 -5.38 -5.76 -13.94
C VAL A 134 -3.95 -6.15 -13.56
N ASN A 135 -3.42 -5.54 -12.51
CA ASN A 135 -2.02 -5.71 -12.10
C ASN A 135 -1.81 -7.01 -11.29
N ARG A 136 -2.89 -7.73 -10.95
CA ARG A 136 -2.84 -8.99 -10.17
C ARG A 136 -2.03 -8.89 -8.86
N GLU A 137 -2.00 -7.71 -8.24
CA GLU A 137 -1.36 -7.49 -6.94
C GLU A 137 -1.93 -8.40 -5.86
N VAL A 138 -1.06 -8.93 -5.00
CA VAL A 138 -1.45 -9.83 -3.90
C VAL A 138 -2.14 -9.07 -2.77
N ASN A 139 -1.61 -7.88 -2.45
CA ASN A 139 -2.08 -7.00 -1.39
C ASN A 139 -3.05 -5.97 -1.96
N VAL A 140 -4.27 -5.94 -1.43
CA VAL A 140 -5.33 -5.03 -1.90
C VAL A 140 -4.91 -3.56 -1.81
N VAL A 141 -4.08 -3.19 -0.84
CA VAL A 141 -3.59 -1.81 -0.72
C VAL A 141 -2.71 -1.42 -1.91
N ASN A 142 -1.82 -2.31 -2.36
CA ASN A 142 -0.94 -2.07 -3.51
C ASN A 142 -1.71 -2.03 -4.83
N ALA A 143 -2.83 -2.75 -4.91
CA ALA A 143 -3.68 -2.74 -6.09
C ALA A 143 -4.26 -1.35 -6.43
N LEU A 144 -4.24 -0.39 -5.49
CA LEU A 144 -4.70 1.00 -5.67
C LEU A 144 -3.59 1.96 -6.12
N GLN A 145 -2.33 1.52 -6.21
CA GLN A 145 -1.20 2.37 -6.61
C GLN A 145 -1.41 2.99 -7.99
N GLY A 146 -1.22 4.31 -8.09
CA GLY A 146 -1.34 5.07 -9.33
C GLY A 146 -2.77 5.20 -9.89
N LYS A 147 -3.81 4.83 -9.13
CA LYS A 147 -5.20 4.84 -9.60
C LYS A 147 -6.07 5.92 -8.99
N ILE A 148 -5.62 6.55 -7.90
CA ILE A 148 -6.43 7.47 -7.10
C ILE A 148 -5.62 8.75 -6.82
N ALA A 149 -6.20 9.90 -7.15
CA ALA A 149 -5.60 11.21 -6.85
C ALA A 149 -5.60 11.48 -5.34
N GLY A 150 -4.51 12.05 -4.83
CA GLY A 150 -4.37 12.38 -3.41
C GLY A 150 -4.07 11.18 -2.51
N VAL A 151 -3.91 9.98 -3.08
CA VAL A 151 -3.60 8.75 -2.33
C VAL A 151 -2.18 8.30 -2.62
N SER A 152 -1.39 8.27 -1.56
CA SER A 152 0.00 7.85 -1.57
C SER A 152 0.12 6.50 -0.89
N ILE A 153 0.63 5.51 -1.63
CA ILE A 153 0.83 4.15 -1.10
C ILE A 153 2.32 3.84 -1.10
N ASN A 154 2.86 3.51 0.07
CA ASN A 154 4.25 3.14 0.28
C ASN A 154 4.33 1.65 0.61
N ALA A 155 4.82 0.85 -0.35
CA ALA A 155 5.27 -0.51 -0.09
C ALA A 155 6.68 -0.44 0.54
N THR A 156 6.93 -1.20 1.60
CA THR A 156 8.26 -1.17 2.24
C THR A 156 9.34 -1.97 1.50
N GLY A 157 9.01 -2.52 0.33
CA GLY A 157 9.88 -3.36 -0.50
C GLY A 157 9.09 -4.46 -1.22
N GLY A 158 9.81 -5.38 -1.87
CA GLY A 158 9.26 -6.49 -2.63
C GLY A 158 9.21 -7.85 -1.92
N ALA A 159 9.18 -7.90 -0.58
CA ALA A 159 9.12 -9.17 0.13
C ALA A 159 7.74 -9.84 -0.02
N PRO A 160 7.67 -11.19 -0.05
CA PRO A 160 6.38 -11.89 -0.01
C PRO A 160 5.54 -11.44 1.18
N GLY A 161 4.28 -11.11 0.91
CA GLY A 161 3.33 -10.61 1.91
C GLY A 161 3.77 -9.33 2.63
N GLN A 162 4.68 -8.52 2.09
CA GLN A 162 5.17 -7.34 2.80
C GLN A 162 4.05 -6.33 3.08
N GLY A 163 4.09 -5.74 4.28
CA GLY A 163 3.17 -4.69 4.68
C GLY A 163 3.31 -3.43 3.81
N SER A 164 2.17 -2.81 3.53
CA SER A 164 2.08 -1.56 2.76
C SER A 164 1.21 -0.56 3.51
N ASN A 165 1.56 0.72 3.38
CA ASN A 165 0.87 1.84 4.04
C ASN A 165 0.19 2.70 3.00
N ILE A 166 -0.97 3.22 3.36
CA ILE A 166 -1.78 4.13 2.54
C ILE A 166 -2.02 5.42 3.31
N GLN A 167 -1.74 6.54 2.67
CA GLN A 167 -1.97 7.88 3.20
C GLN A 167 -2.82 8.66 2.22
N ILE A 168 -3.82 9.36 2.74
CA ILE A 168 -4.73 10.21 1.95
C ILE A 168 -4.43 11.65 2.30
N ARG A 169 -4.07 12.47 1.30
CA ARG A 169 -3.71 13.89 1.45
C ARG A 169 -2.56 14.16 2.43
N GLY A 170 -1.61 13.22 2.48
CA GLY A 170 -0.38 13.32 3.27
C GLY A 170 -0.56 12.99 4.76
N VAL A 171 0.48 13.29 5.54
CA VAL A 171 0.50 13.06 6.99
C VAL A 171 -0.38 14.09 7.69
N ASN A 172 -1.33 13.64 8.52
CA ASN A 172 -2.25 14.53 9.26
C ASN A 172 -2.06 14.49 10.79
N SER A 173 -1.11 13.70 11.30
CA SER A 173 -0.72 13.67 12.71
C SER A 173 0.75 13.99 12.88
N ILE A 174 1.06 14.87 13.83
CA ILE A 174 2.47 15.13 14.21
C ILE A 174 3.07 14.04 15.11
N ASP A 175 2.25 13.17 15.72
CA ASP A 175 2.73 12.03 16.52
C ASP A 175 3.32 10.94 15.62
N PRO A 176 4.62 10.60 15.74
CA PRO A 176 5.23 9.52 14.97
C PRO A 176 4.72 8.12 15.36
N GLY A 177 4.18 7.96 16.56
CA GLY A 177 3.60 6.71 17.05
C GLY A 177 2.13 6.51 16.70
N ARG A 178 1.49 7.51 16.08
CA ARG A 178 0.07 7.47 15.74
C ARG A 178 -0.16 6.92 14.33
N ASN A 179 -1.13 6.01 14.22
CA ASN A 179 -1.54 5.48 12.92
C ASN A 179 -2.20 6.57 12.06
N ASN A 180 -1.61 6.84 10.90
CA ASN A 180 -2.14 7.76 9.89
C ASN A 180 -2.76 7.07 8.67
N GLN A 181 -2.97 5.76 8.75
CA GLN A 181 -3.76 5.05 7.74
C GLN A 181 -5.23 5.46 7.83
N PRO A 182 -5.96 5.46 6.70
CA PRO A 182 -7.41 5.58 6.68
C PRO A 182 -8.05 4.39 7.38
N LEU A 183 -9.30 4.57 7.81
CA LEU A 183 -10.13 3.47 8.26
C LEU A 183 -10.45 2.55 7.09
N PHE A 184 -10.31 1.24 7.28
CA PHE A 184 -10.76 0.25 6.31
C PHE A 184 -12.12 -0.30 6.72
N VAL A 185 -13.05 -0.35 5.76
CA VAL A 185 -14.40 -0.85 5.98
C VAL A 185 -14.72 -1.87 4.91
N ILE A 186 -14.96 -3.13 5.30
CA ILE A 186 -15.35 -4.19 4.36
C ILE A 186 -16.79 -4.61 4.64
N ASP A 187 -17.68 -4.39 3.68
CA ASP A 187 -19.12 -4.67 3.81
C ASP A 187 -19.76 -4.07 5.09
N GLY A 188 -19.23 -2.94 5.54
CA GLY A 188 -19.65 -2.24 6.76
C GLY A 188 -19.00 -2.72 8.07
N VAL A 189 -18.11 -3.72 8.03
CA VAL A 189 -17.25 -4.09 9.18
C VAL A 189 -16.03 -3.19 9.22
N LEU A 190 -15.74 -2.67 10.40
CA LEU A 190 -14.54 -1.88 10.63
C LEU A 190 -13.36 -2.83 10.84
N MET A 191 -12.57 -2.99 9.78
CA MET A 191 -11.50 -3.98 9.75
C MET A 191 -10.17 -3.37 10.16
N ASP A 192 -9.33 -4.18 10.79
CA ASP A 192 -7.94 -3.82 11.00
C ASP A 192 -7.18 -3.83 9.67
N ASN A 193 -6.37 -2.79 9.47
CA ASN A 193 -5.31 -2.73 8.47
C ASN A 193 -4.01 -2.21 9.10
N SER A 194 -3.84 -2.41 10.41
CA SER A 194 -2.62 -2.00 11.09
C SER A 194 -1.43 -2.74 10.49
N THR A 195 -0.30 -2.05 10.46
CA THR A 195 1.00 -2.66 10.14
C THR A 195 1.71 -2.93 11.44
N SER A 196 2.51 -3.99 11.48
CA SER A 196 3.34 -4.26 12.64
C SER A 196 4.74 -4.70 12.23
N THR A 197 5.63 -4.74 13.20
CA THR A 197 6.99 -5.23 13.05
C THR A 197 7.26 -6.30 14.09
N PHE A 198 8.33 -7.06 13.84
CA PHE A 198 8.96 -7.89 14.84
C PHE A 198 10.39 -7.38 15.07
N GLY A 199 10.79 -7.25 16.34
CA GLY A 199 12.10 -6.72 16.72
C GLY A 199 12.25 -5.21 16.50
N SER A 200 13.46 -4.70 16.73
CA SER A 200 13.85 -3.31 16.51
C SER A 200 15.28 -3.25 15.96
N GLY A 201 15.66 -2.13 15.33
CA GLY A 201 17.01 -1.93 14.79
C GLY A 201 17.47 -3.09 13.87
N ALA A 202 18.59 -3.73 14.22
CA ALA A 202 19.17 -4.84 13.46
C ALA A 202 18.36 -6.15 13.51
N GLU A 203 17.25 -6.21 14.26
CA GLU A 203 16.31 -7.34 14.28
C GLU A 203 14.99 -7.05 13.57
N LEU A 204 14.80 -5.82 13.09
CA LEU A 204 13.55 -5.34 12.52
C LEU A 204 13.13 -6.16 11.30
N ARG A 205 11.94 -6.77 11.40
CA ARG A 205 11.26 -7.44 10.29
C ARG A 205 9.88 -6.83 10.11
N GLY A 206 9.58 -6.40 8.89
CA GLY A 206 8.25 -5.92 8.53
C GLY A 206 7.27 -7.09 8.43
N MET A 207 6.07 -6.92 8.97
CA MET A 207 4.98 -7.90 8.87
C MET A 207 3.96 -7.45 7.82
N SER A 208 3.06 -8.36 7.40
CA SER A 208 1.90 -7.98 6.58
C SER A 208 1.04 -6.93 7.28
N ASN A 209 0.51 -5.97 6.53
CA ASN A 209 -0.72 -5.29 6.94
C ASN A 209 -1.91 -6.24 6.75
N ARG A 210 -2.95 -6.08 7.56
CA ARG A 210 -4.12 -6.96 7.55
C ARG A 210 -4.94 -6.88 6.24
N GLY A 211 -4.75 -5.87 5.40
CA GLY A 211 -5.30 -5.81 4.04
C GLY A 211 -4.76 -6.89 3.10
N ALA A 212 -3.58 -7.47 3.38
CA ALA A 212 -3.04 -8.61 2.64
C ALA A 212 -3.84 -9.91 2.88
N ASP A 213 -4.71 -9.96 3.89
CA ASP A 213 -5.57 -11.11 4.15
C ASP A 213 -6.78 -11.15 3.20
N ILE A 214 -7.11 -10.07 2.51
CA ILE A 214 -8.29 -10.00 1.63
C ILE A 214 -7.92 -10.45 0.21
N ASN A 215 -8.71 -11.34 -0.37
CA ASN A 215 -8.55 -11.75 -1.77
C ASN A 215 -9.08 -10.67 -2.74
N PRO A 216 -8.22 -10.09 -3.60
CA PRO A 216 -8.66 -9.07 -4.56
C PRO A 216 -9.72 -9.55 -5.58
N ASP A 217 -9.79 -10.86 -5.87
CA ASP A 217 -10.77 -11.41 -6.83
C ASP A 217 -12.20 -11.39 -6.26
N ASP A 218 -12.36 -11.30 -4.94
CA ASP A 218 -13.67 -11.24 -4.27
C ASP A 218 -14.20 -9.81 -4.13
N ILE A 219 -13.39 -8.79 -4.46
CA ILE A 219 -13.77 -7.39 -4.37
C ILE A 219 -14.56 -6.99 -5.62
N GLU A 220 -15.69 -6.31 -5.42
CA GLU A 220 -16.47 -5.70 -6.49
C GLU A 220 -16.00 -4.28 -6.78
N SER A 221 -15.81 -3.49 -5.71
CA SER A 221 -15.26 -2.15 -5.82
C SER A 221 -14.61 -1.68 -4.52
N ILE A 222 -13.72 -0.71 -4.66
CA ILE A 222 -13.16 0.07 -3.56
C ILE A 222 -13.53 1.53 -3.77
N ASN A 223 -14.16 2.16 -2.79
CA ASN A 223 -14.44 3.59 -2.80
C ASN A 223 -13.58 4.29 -1.73
N VAL A 224 -12.84 5.33 -2.13
CA VAL A 224 -11.97 6.08 -1.23
C VAL A 224 -12.58 7.44 -0.90
N LEU A 225 -12.94 7.62 0.37
CA LEU A 225 -13.48 8.84 0.94
C LEU A 225 -12.32 9.69 1.46
N LYS A 226 -12.03 10.79 0.76
CA LYS A 226 -10.81 11.58 1.00
C LYS A 226 -10.99 12.74 1.98
N GLY A 227 -12.18 13.33 1.98
CA GLY A 227 -12.50 14.54 2.70
C GLY A 227 -13.20 14.34 4.03
N GLY A 228 -13.07 15.31 4.94
CA GLY A 228 -13.72 15.24 6.26
C GLY A 228 -15.25 15.18 6.17
N ALA A 229 -15.86 15.86 5.20
CA ALA A 229 -17.31 15.79 5.00
C ALA A 229 -17.75 14.39 4.55
N ALA A 230 -16.91 13.69 3.79
CA ALA A 230 -17.17 12.33 3.32
C ALA A 230 -17.10 11.28 4.44
N THR A 231 -16.32 11.56 5.49
CA THR A 231 -16.02 10.59 6.56
C THR A 231 -16.67 10.93 7.89
N ALA A 232 -17.37 12.06 7.99
CA ALA A 232 -18.00 12.56 9.22
C ALA A 232 -18.86 11.52 9.95
N LEU A 233 -19.60 10.66 9.21
CA LEU A 233 -20.42 9.61 9.83
C LEU A 233 -19.61 8.47 10.44
N TYR A 234 -18.37 8.23 10.04
CA TYR A 234 -17.46 7.28 10.69
C TYR A 234 -16.77 7.85 11.96
N GLY A 235 -16.93 9.16 12.17
CA GLY A 235 -16.39 9.89 13.32
C GLY A 235 -14.88 9.96 13.35
N LEU A 236 -14.30 9.98 14.55
CA LEU A 236 -12.87 10.23 14.75
C LEU A 236 -11.94 9.26 14.01
N ARG A 237 -12.42 8.04 13.68
CA ARG A 237 -11.65 7.04 12.91
C ARG A 237 -11.56 7.37 11.43
N GLY A 238 -12.49 8.18 10.91
CA GLY A 238 -12.50 8.68 9.55
C GLY A 238 -11.62 9.91 9.32
N ALA A 239 -10.92 10.42 10.35
CA ALA A 239 -10.11 11.63 10.28
C ALA A 239 -8.96 11.56 9.25
N ASN A 240 -8.49 10.35 8.94
CA ASN A 240 -7.42 10.09 7.96
C ASN A 240 -7.98 9.63 6.59
N GLY A 241 -9.28 9.80 6.36
CA GLY A 241 -9.98 9.21 5.21
C GLY A 241 -10.49 7.79 5.48
N VAL A 242 -11.25 7.24 4.52
CA VAL A 242 -11.82 5.88 4.63
C VAL A 242 -11.73 5.13 3.31
N VAL A 243 -11.31 3.87 3.37
CA VAL A 243 -11.31 2.91 2.25
C VAL A 243 -12.49 1.96 2.44
N VAL A 244 -13.54 2.15 1.65
CA VAL A 244 -14.75 1.33 1.68
C VAL A 244 -14.63 0.23 0.63
N ILE A 245 -14.52 -1.01 1.07
CA ILE A 245 -14.45 -2.22 0.26
C ILE A 245 -15.85 -2.84 0.21
N THR A 246 -16.35 -3.04 -1.01
CA THR A 246 -17.57 -3.80 -1.27
C THR A 246 -17.19 -5.11 -1.92
N THR A 247 -17.59 -6.23 -1.33
CA THR A 247 -17.34 -7.55 -1.91
C THR A 247 -18.45 -7.95 -2.88
N LYS A 248 -18.12 -8.88 -3.79
CA LYS A 248 -19.08 -9.42 -4.74
C LYS A 248 -20.22 -10.11 -4.01
N SER A 249 -21.45 -9.84 -4.45
CA SER A 249 -22.67 -10.40 -3.88
C SER A 249 -23.27 -11.49 -4.78
N GLY A 250 -24.19 -12.27 -4.22
CA GLY A 250 -24.97 -13.24 -4.99
C GLY A 250 -25.93 -12.56 -5.95
N GLN A 251 -25.98 -13.01 -7.19
CA GLN A 251 -26.96 -12.55 -8.17
C GLN A 251 -28.10 -13.57 -8.32
N GLU A 252 -29.33 -13.10 -8.50
CA GLU A 252 -30.47 -13.96 -8.84
C GLU A 252 -30.23 -14.63 -10.20
N GLY A 253 -30.57 -15.91 -10.30
CA GLY A 253 -30.52 -16.67 -11.55
C GLY A 253 -29.74 -17.97 -11.45
N GLU A 254 -29.26 -18.43 -12.61
CA GLU A 254 -28.51 -19.67 -12.74
C GLU A 254 -27.21 -19.65 -11.92
N LEU A 255 -26.83 -20.83 -11.44
CA LEU A 255 -25.55 -21.03 -10.79
C LEU A 255 -24.41 -20.74 -11.78
N ARG A 256 -23.49 -19.86 -11.41
CA ARG A 256 -22.27 -19.57 -12.19
C ARG A 256 -21.05 -19.91 -11.37
N VAL A 257 -20.12 -20.64 -11.98
CA VAL A 257 -18.83 -20.97 -11.37
C VAL A 257 -17.74 -20.24 -12.13
N ASN A 258 -16.87 -19.52 -11.44
CA ASN A 258 -15.71 -18.86 -12.05
C ASN A 258 -14.41 -19.36 -11.41
N LEU A 259 -13.48 -19.76 -12.26
CA LEU A 259 -12.12 -20.15 -11.92
C LEU A 259 -11.14 -19.08 -12.43
N SER A 260 -10.22 -18.65 -11.58
CA SER A 260 -9.05 -17.82 -11.92
C SER A 260 -7.80 -18.52 -11.43
N SER A 261 -6.81 -18.72 -12.30
CA SER A 261 -5.53 -19.33 -11.96
C SER A 261 -4.40 -18.49 -12.53
N THR A 262 -3.46 -18.07 -11.68
CA THR A 262 -2.31 -17.24 -12.04
C THR A 262 -1.01 -17.93 -11.64
N VAL A 263 -0.03 -17.88 -12.52
CA VAL A 263 1.36 -18.26 -12.24
C VAL A 263 2.27 -17.08 -12.57
N GLY A 264 3.32 -16.87 -11.80
CA GLY A 264 4.29 -15.83 -12.11
C GLY A 264 5.66 -15.99 -11.48
N PHE A 265 6.55 -15.12 -11.95
CA PHE A 265 7.97 -15.06 -11.58
C PHE A 265 8.35 -13.64 -11.19
N GLU A 266 9.23 -13.51 -10.20
CA GLU A 266 9.64 -12.23 -9.62
C GLU A 266 11.17 -12.12 -9.58
N THR A 267 11.68 -10.93 -9.90
CA THR A 267 13.12 -10.62 -9.90
C THR A 267 13.36 -9.23 -9.31
N VAL A 268 14.57 -8.94 -8.83
CA VAL A 268 14.94 -7.59 -8.37
C VAL A 268 14.80 -6.60 -9.53
N ASN A 269 14.16 -5.45 -9.29
CA ASN A 269 13.90 -4.44 -10.33
C ASN A 269 15.17 -3.66 -10.74
N LYS A 270 15.93 -3.18 -9.76
CA LYS A 270 17.15 -2.38 -9.93
C LYS A 270 18.17 -2.75 -8.85
N TYR A 271 19.42 -2.92 -9.24
CA TYR A 271 20.57 -3.08 -8.34
C TYR A 271 21.36 -1.76 -8.25
N PRO A 272 22.06 -1.51 -7.14
CA PRO A 272 23.03 -0.41 -7.04
C PRO A 272 24.25 -0.66 -7.95
N ASP A 273 24.86 0.41 -8.43
CA ASP A 273 26.12 0.32 -9.17
C ASP A 273 27.29 0.05 -8.21
N ILE A 274 28.09 -0.96 -8.52
CA ILE A 274 29.26 -1.38 -7.76
C ILE A 274 30.50 -1.43 -8.65
N GLN A 275 31.66 -1.10 -8.09
CA GLN A 275 32.95 -1.23 -8.77
C GLN A 275 33.41 -2.70 -8.87
N ASP A 276 34.19 -3.03 -9.89
CA ASP A 276 34.81 -4.36 -10.07
C ASP A 276 36.34 -4.31 -10.30
N THR A 277 36.93 -3.13 -10.13
CA THR A 277 38.35 -2.85 -10.33
C THR A 277 39.23 -3.37 -9.19
N TYR A 278 38.80 -3.15 -7.95
CA TYR A 278 39.57 -3.38 -6.73
C TYR A 278 39.01 -4.50 -5.87
N THR A 279 39.90 -5.30 -5.29
CA THR A 279 39.55 -6.48 -4.49
C THR A 279 39.76 -6.26 -2.99
N GLN A 280 39.57 -7.33 -2.22
CA GLN A 280 39.74 -7.40 -0.78
C GLN A 280 41.14 -7.00 -0.32
N GLY A 281 41.19 -6.24 0.77
CA GLY A 281 42.44 -5.70 1.32
C GLY A 281 42.26 -4.30 1.89
N TRP A 282 43.36 -3.69 2.33
CA TRP A 282 43.36 -2.37 2.96
C TRP A 282 44.58 -1.57 2.52
N LYS A 283 44.43 -0.26 2.27
CA LYS A 283 45.52 0.61 1.81
C LYS A 283 46.23 0.12 0.55
N ASN A 284 45.46 -0.42 -0.40
CA ASN A 284 45.95 -1.07 -1.62
C ASN A 284 46.85 -2.32 -1.35
N GLU A 285 46.90 -2.84 -0.13
CA GLU A 285 47.59 -4.09 0.18
C GLU A 285 46.61 -5.26 0.18
N TYR A 286 47.03 -6.37 -0.45
CA TYR A 286 46.19 -7.56 -0.59
C TYR A 286 46.22 -8.43 0.67
N ASP A 287 45.05 -8.83 1.16
CA ASP A 287 44.89 -9.79 2.26
C ASP A 287 43.62 -10.65 2.04
N PRO A 288 43.74 -11.99 1.87
CA PRO A 288 42.60 -12.89 1.66
C PRO A 288 41.65 -12.98 2.86
N GLU A 289 42.12 -12.68 4.07
CA GLU A 289 41.30 -12.70 5.29
C GLU A 289 40.90 -11.30 5.76
N SER A 290 41.07 -10.28 4.90
CA SER A 290 40.72 -8.91 5.27
C SER A 290 39.22 -8.77 5.49
N PHE A 291 38.83 -8.05 6.54
CA PHE A 291 37.44 -7.59 6.70
C PHE A 291 37.03 -6.59 5.60
N TRP A 292 37.99 -5.90 4.98
CA TRP A 292 37.74 -4.86 4.00
C TRP A 292 37.53 -5.46 2.60
N PRO A 293 36.31 -5.38 2.03
CA PRO A 293 35.93 -6.14 0.84
C PRO A 293 36.56 -5.58 -0.44
N SER A 294 36.95 -4.30 -0.46
CA SER A 294 37.32 -3.63 -1.71
C SER A 294 38.38 -2.54 -1.57
N TRP A 295 39.09 -2.41 -0.44
CA TRP A 295 40.17 -1.41 -0.26
C TRP A 295 41.58 -1.97 -0.57
N GLY A 296 41.66 -3.16 -1.15
CA GLY A 296 42.90 -3.78 -1.59
C GLY A 296 43.38 -3.27 -2.95
N PRO A 297 44.38 -3.93 -3.56
CA PRO A 297 44.88 -3.56 -4.88
C PRO A 297 43.87 -3.93 -5.97
N THR A 298 44.24 -3.67 -7.22
CA THR A 298 43.44 -4.10 -8.37
C THR A 298 43.37 -5.63 -8.45
N VAL A 299 42.33 -6.17 -9.08
CA VAL A 299 42.21 -7.62 -9.32
C VAL A 299 43.45 -8.18 -10.05
N ALA A 300 44.01 -7.42 -11.00
CA ALA A 300 45.19 -7.81 -11.75
C ALA A 300 46.44 -7.95 -10.86
N GLU A 301 46.66 -7.02 -9.93
CA GLU A 301 47.76 -7.04 -8.98
C GLU A 301 47.59 -8.16 -7.94
N ALA A 302 46.38 -8.31 -7.38
CA ALA A 302 46.10 -9.35 -6.39
C ALA A 302 46.37 -10.77 -6.93
N ARG A 303 46.07 -11.01 -8.22
CA ARG A 303 46.36 -12.29 -8.89
C ARG A 303 47.84 -12.60 -9.05
N GLN A 304 48.70 -11.58 -9.08
CA GLN A 304 50.15 -11.79 -9.10
C GLN A 304 50.67 -12.26 -7.72
N ILE A 305 49.96 -11.90 -6.65
CA ILE A 305 50.28 -12.25 -5.26
C ILE A 305 49.66 -13.60 -4.89
N ASP A 306 48.41 -13.83 -5.28
CA ASP A 306 47.64 -15.03 -4.94
C ASP A 306 47.04 -15.71 -6.19
N PRO A 307 47.60 -16.86 -6.60
CA PRO A 307 47.11 -17.64 -7.74
C PRO A 307 45.69 -18.19 -7.57
N THR A 308 45.16 -18.25 -6.35
CA THR A 308 43.79 -18.71 -6.06
C THR A 308 42.74 -17.61 -6.21
N HIS A 309 43.17 -16.35 -6.41
CA HIS A 309 42.26 -15.24 -6.67
C HIS A 309 41.47 -15.46 -7.97
N PRO A 310 40.14 -15.29 -7.98
CA PRO A 310 39.35 -15.43 -9.20
C PRO A 310 39.75 -14.39 -10.26
N GLU A 311 39.62 -14.73 -11.54
CA GLU A 311 39.92 -13.81 -12.63
C GLU A 311 38.99 -12.59 -12.66
N ARG A 312 37.72 -12.79 -12.25
CA ARG A 312 36.71 -11.74 -12.12
C ARG A 312 36.06 -11.84 -10.75
N LEU A 313 35.74 -10.69 -10.17
CA LEU A 313 34.99 -10.62 -8.93
C LEU A 313 33.55 -11.12 -9.15
N TYR A 314 33.01 -11.78 -8.13
CA TYR A 314 31.60 -12.18 -8.09
C TYR A 314 30.70 -10.97 -7.91
N ARG A 315 29.50 -11.04 -8.50
CA ARG A 315 28.46 -10.03 -8.32
C ARG A 315 27.67 -10.34 -7.05
N HIS A 316 28.36 -10.37 -5.91
CA HIS A 316 27.82 -10.84 -4.62
C HIS A 316 26.45 -10.26 -4.24
N VAL A 317 26.17 -9.00 -4.56
CA VAL A 317 24.85 -8.38 -4.34
C VAL A 317 23.77 -9.00 -5.23
N GLU A 318 24.06 -9.25 -6.50
CA GLU A 318 23.13 -9.88 -7.45
C GLU A 318 22.96 -11.37 -7.16
N ASP A 319 24.08 -12.06 -6.89
CA ASP A 319 24.13 -13.49 -6.61
C ASP A 319 23.43 -13.88 -5.29
N ALA A 320 23.27 -12.93 -4.38
CA ALA A 320 22.56 -13.11 -3.12
C ALA A 320 21.04 -13.36 -3.31
N PHE A 321 20.43 -12.86 -4.39
CA PHE A 321 19.01 -13.01 -4.65
C PHE A 321 18.72 -14.16 -5.63
N THR A 322 17.51 -14.73 -5.54
CA THR A 322 16.98 -15.76 -6.43
C THR A 322 15.73 -15.29 -7.16
N THR A 323 15.29 -16.02 -8.19
CA THR A 323 13.99 -15.76 -8.82
C THR A 323 12.86 -16.23 -7.90
N GLY A 324 11.96 -15.31 -7.54
CA GLY A 324 10.74 -15.61 -6.80
C GLY A 324 9.68 -16.26 -7.70
N THR A 325 8.74 -16.98 -7.10
CA THR A 325 7.64 -17.66 -7.83
C THR A 325 6.33 -17.43 -7.10
N GLN A 326 5.24 -17.20 -7.83
CA GLN A 326 3.91 -17.12 -7.25
C GLN A 326 2.88 -17.95 -8.01
N ILE A 327 1.99 -18.60 -7.26
CA ILE A 327 0.83 -19.35 -7.78
C ILE A 327 -0.39 -18.90 -7.00
N ARG A 328 -1.45 -18.51 -7.72
CA ARG A 328 -2.74 -18.10 -7.14
C ARG A 328 -3.87 -18.82 -7.84
N ASN A 329 -4.80 -19.37 -7.06
CA ASN A 329 -6.01 -20.01 -7.54
C ASN A 329 -7.22 -19.43 -6.82
N ASN A 330 -8.29 -19.14 -7.53
CA ASN A 330 -9.55 -18.67 -6.98
C ASN A 330 -10.72 -19.36 -7.68
N VAL A 331 -11.63 -19.93 -6.91
CA VAL A 331 -12.87 -20.52 -7.38
C VAL A 331 -14.01 -19.81 -6.67
N SER A 332 -14.97 -19.28 -7.44
CA SER A 332 -16.17 -18.65 -6.91
C SER A 332 -17.42 -19.27 -7.50
N VAL A 333 -18.47 -19.35 -6.71
CA VAL A 333 -19.79 -19.85 -7.08
C VAL A 333 -20.81 -18.81 -6.67
N THR A 334 -21.63 -18.34 -7.61
CA THR A 334 -22.69 -17.36 -7.35
C THR A 334 -24.01 -17.84 -7.92
N GLY A 335 -25.11 -17.52 -7.26
CA GLY A 335 -26.47 -17.80 -7.74
C GLY A 335 -27.51 -17.56 -6.66
N GLY A 336 -28.75 -17.96 -6.95
CA GLY A 336 -29.85 -17.91 -6.01
C GLY A 336 -31.18 -17.52 -6.64
N GLY A 337 -32.21 -17.43 -5.80
CA GLY A 337 -33.56 -17.03 -6.20
C GLY A 337 -34.00 -15.74 -5.51
N LYS A 338 -35.26 -15.34 -5.72
CA LYS A 338 -35.85 -14.11 -5.17
C LYS A 338 -35.74 -13.96 -3.65
N ALA A 339 -35.76 -15.06 -2.91
CA ALA A 339 -35.72 -15.06 -1.45
C ALA A 339 -34.29 -15.03 -0.89
N VAL A 340 -33.35 -15.69 -1.58
CA VAL A 340 -31.97 -15.84 -1.13
C VAL A 340 -31.03 -15.84 -2.32
N THR A 341 -30.04 -14.95 -2.31
CA THR A 341 -28.90 -14.99 -3.23
C THR A 341 -27.61 -15.20 -2.44
N PHE A 342 -26.65 -15.91 -3.04
CA PHE A 342 -25.37 -16.19 -2.39
C PHE A 342 -24.18 -16.09 -3.34
N LEU A 343 -23.02 -15.82 -2.74
CA LEU A 343 -21.71 -16.00 -3.34
C LEU A 343 -20.82 -16.75 -2.36
N ALA A 344 -20.18 -17.81 -2.82
CA ALA A 344 -19.16 -18.54 -2.07
C ALA A 344 -17.85 -18.55 -2.86
N SER A 345 -16.71 -18.36 -2.20
CA SER A 345 -15.40 -18.46 -2.86
C SER A 345 -14.36 -19.17 -2.00
N LEU A 346 -13.43 -19.82 -2.68
CA LEU A 346 -12.22 -20.44 -2.14
C LEU A 346 -11.03 -19.92 -2.91
N SER A 347 -10.03 -19.40 -2.20
CA SER A 347 -8.78 -18.93 -2.82
C SER A 347 -7.55 -19.47 -2.11
N GLN A 348 -6.49 -19.64 -2.89
CA GLN A 348 -5.17 -20.08 -2.48
C GLN A 348 -4.12 -19.21 -3.15
N LEU A 349 -3.09 -18.82 -2.38
CA LEU A 349 -1.88 -18.15 -2.83
C LEU A 349 -0.67 -18.85 -2.23
N ASP A 350 0.37 -19.05 -3.03
CA ASP A 350 1.70 -19.46 -2.59
C ASP A 350 2.73 -18.57 -3.30
N GLN A 351 3.50 -17.80 -2.56
CA GLN A 351 4.51 -16.87 -3.07
C GLN A 351 5.85 -17.14 -2.38
N LYS A 352 6.88 -17.45 -3.17
CA LYS A 352 8.27 -17.58 -2.73
C LYS A 352 9.04 -16.33 -3.12
N GLY A 353 9.78 -15.76 -2.18
CA GLY A 353 10.48 -14.50 -2.37
C GLY A 353 11.81 -14.65 -3.10
N MET A 354 12.35 -13.49 -3.52
CA MET A 354 13.69 -13.41 -4.10
C MET A 354 14.81 -13.41 -3.04
N LEU A 355 14.51 -12.97 -1.82
CA LEU A 355 15.41 -13.17 -0.68
C LEU A 355 15.29 -14.63 -0.22
N PRO A 356 16.39 -15.40 -0.19
CA PRO A 356 16.37 -16.81 0.19
C PRO A 356 15.69 -17.06 1.55
N GLY A 357 14.91 -18.13 1.63
CA GLY A 357 14.24 -18.52 2.87
C GLY A 357 13.02 -17.66 3.23
N THR A 358 12.51 -16.82 2.32
CA THR A 358 11.28 -16.03 2.50
C THR A 358 10.12 -16.54 1.64
N ASP A 359 8.92 -16.58 2.21
CA ASP A 359 7.69 -16.97 1.52
C ASP A 359 6.46 -16.33 2.17
N PHE A 360 5.32 -16.44 1.49
CA PHE A 360 4.01 -16.05 1.97
C PHE A 360 2.93 -16.92 1.30
N SER A 361 2.04 -17.48 2.09
CA SER A 361 0.89 -18.23 1.61
C SER A 361 -0.40 -17.65 2.19
N ARG A 362 -1.51 -17.80 1.46
CA ARG A 362 -2.85 -17.41 1.92
C ARG A 362 -3.90 -18.41 1.44
N TYR A 363 -4.75 -18.86 2.35
CA TYR A 363 -5.94 -19.63 2.07
C TYR A 363 -7.15 -18.88 2.59
N GLN A 364 -8.17 -18.70 1.76
CA GLN A 364 -9.38 -17.98 2.18
C GLN A 364 -10.63 -18.68 1.69
N ALA A 365 -11.64 -18.71 2.56
CA ALA A 365 -13.01 -19.07 2.23
C ALA A 365 -13.93 -17.89 2.54
N ARG A 366 -14.85 -17.58 1.64
CA ARG A 366 -15.85 -16.52 1.81
C ARG A 366 -17.25 -17.02 1.47
N LEU A 367 -18.23 -16.50 2.21
CA LEU A 367 -19.65 -16.69 1.95
C LEU A 367 -20.39 -15.38 2.19
N ASN A 368 -21.05 -14.87 1.15
CA ASN A 368 -21.91 -13.71 1.18
C ASN A 368 -23.33 -14.15 0.84
N THR A 369 -24.30 -13.76 1.65
CA THR A 369 -25.71 -14.11 1.46
C THR A 369 -26.59 -12.88 1.64
N THR A 370 -27.57 -12.72 0.77
CA THR A 370 -28.64 -11.73 0.91
C THR A 370 -29.97 -12.44 1.02
N PHE A 371 -30.79 -12.01 1.98
CA PHE A 371 -32.10 -12.58 2.28
C PHE A 371 -33.19 -11.51 2.07
N LYS A 372 -34.19 -11.83 1.26
CA LYS A 372 -35.47 -11.11 1.22
C LYS A 372 -36.47 -11.89 2.07
N ILE A 373 -36.62 -11.51 3.33
CA ILE A 373 -37.48 -12.21 4.31
C ILE A 373 -38.96 -11.89 4.05
N SER A 374 -39.25 -10.62 3.74
CA SER A 374 -40.55 -10.15 3.27
C SER A 374 -40.37 -8.91 2.38
N GLU A 375 -41.46 -8.27 1.94
CA GLU A 375 -41.38 -6.99 1.20
C GLU A 375 -40.89 -5.82 2.05
N VAL A 376 -40.99 -5.91 3.38
CA VAL A 376 -40.57 -4.86 4.32
C VAL A 376 -39.34 -5.23 5.15
N LEU A 377 -38.86 -6.47 5.05
CA LEU A 377 -37.74 -6.96 5.84
C LEU A 377 -36.73 -7.68 4.96
N SER A 378 -35.51 -7.16 4.94
CA SER A 378 -34.38 -7.75 4.24
C SER A 378 -33.17 -7.84 5.16
N GLY A 379 -32.24 -8.73 4.84
CA GLY A 379 -31.01 -8.87 5.60
C GLY A 379 -29.89 -9.48 4.79
N GLY A 380 -28.71 -9.54 5.40
CA GLY A 380 -27.54 -10.12 4.79
C GLY A 380 -26.57 -10.68 5.82
N LEU A 381 -25.79 -11.65 5.39
CA LEU A 381 -24.69 -12.24 6.13
C LEU A 381 -23.47 -12.33 5.21
N ASN A 382 -22.40 -11.65 5.57
CA ASN A 382 -21.12 -11.75 4.86
C ASN A 382 -20.08 -12.30 5.84
N THR A 383 -19.34 -13.32 5.44
CA THR A 383 -18.34 -13.96 6.29
C THR A 383 -17.12 -14.39 5.48
N SER A 384 -15.94 -14.28 6.08
CA SER A 384 -14.71 -14.80 5.53
C SER A 384 -13.80 -15.34 6.61
N PHE A 385 -13.17 -16.48 6.32
CA PHE A 385 -12.08 -17.05 7.10
C PHE A 385 -10.81 -17.04 6.25
N THR A 386 -9.71 -16.61 6.85
CA THR A 386 -8.40 -16.55 6.18
C THR A 386 -7.33 -17.17 7.07
N ASN A 387 -6.53 -18.05 6.50
CA ASN A 387 -5.22 -18.42 7.04
C ASN A 387 -4.14 -17.78 6.16
N SER A 388 -3.23 -17.01 6.73
CA SER A 388 -2.16 -16.32 6.01
C SER A 388 -0.86 -16.29 6.80
N GLY A 389 0.29 -16.24 6.13
CA GLY A 389 1.58 -16.15 6.80
C GLY A 389 2.70 -16.79 5.99
N GLY A 390 3.91 -16.76 6.54
CA GLY A 390 5.08 -17.32 5.87
C GLY A 390 6.38 -16.95 6.59
N TYR A 391 7.50 -17.19 5.94
CA TYR A 391 8.82 -16.88 6.46
C TYR A 391 9.27 -15.48 6.07
N ARG A 392 9.73 -14.72 7.07
CA ARG A 392 10.21 -13.34 6.96
C ARG A 392 11.69 -13.25 7.31
N TYR A 393 12.37 -12.31 6.68
CA TYR A 393 13.76 -12.03 6.95
C TYR A 393 14.05 -10.53 7.09
N ASN A 394 15.11 -10.19 7.82
CA ASN A 394 15.53 -8.80 7.98
C ASN A 394 16.37 -8.35 6.78
N ALA A 395 15.74 -7.62 5.86
CA ALA A 395 16.42 -7.09 4.68
C ALA A 395 17.48 -6.03 5.01
N ILE A 396 17.31 -5.24 6.08
CA ILE A 396 18.29 -4.23 6.49
C ILE A 396 19.60 -4.93 6.84
N ARG A 397 19.54 -5.89 7.76
CA ARG A 397 20.72 -6.64 8.20
C ARG A 397 21.32 -7.48 7.08
N TYR A 398 20.49 -8.06 6.22
CA TYR A 398 20.95 -8.80 5.04
C TYR A 398 21.83 -7.94 4.13
N ASN A 399 21.34 -6.78 3.71
CA ASN A 399 22.07 -5.88 2.81
C ASN A 399 23.27 -5.21 3.49
N GLU A 400 23.19 -4.93 4.79
CA GLU A 400 24.33 -4.48 5.58
C GLU A 400 25.46 -5.54 5.56
N GLN A 401 25.13 -6.81 5.80
CA GLN A 401 26.10 -7.92 5.74
C GLN A 401 26.66 -8.12 4.33
N LEU A 402 25.86 -7.91 3.27
CA LEU A 402 26.37 -7.91 1.90
C LEU A 402 27.44 -6.83 1.67
N THR A 403 27.35 -5.68 2.35
CA THR A 403 28.39 -4.64 2.29
C THR A 403 29.71 -5.11 2.90
N TYR A 404 29.67 -6.03 3.86
CA TYR A 404 30.88 -6.59 4.46
C TYR A 404 31.43 -7.76 3.66
N TRP A 405 30.70 -8.24 2.66
CA TRP A 405 31.10 -9.40 1.89
C TRP A 405 32.00 -9.02 0.70
N SER A 406 33.27 -9.36 0.78
CA SER A 406 34.24 -9.40 -0.31
C SER A 406 33.68 -10.11 -1.56
N PRO A 407 33.63 -9.41 -2.70
CA PRO A 407 33.20 -9.99 -3.97
C PRO A 407 34.24 -11.00 -4.53
N ARG A 408 35.36 -11.25 -3.83
CA ARG A 408 36.28 -12.34 -4.17
C ARG A 408 35.67 -13.72 -3.88
N HIS A 409 34.76 -13.81 -2.90
CA HIS A 409 34.19 -15.09 -2.47
C HIS A 409 32.78 -15.28 -3.01
N ASN A 410 32.46 -16.51 -3.46
CA ASN A 410 31.12 -16.87 -3.88
C ASN A 410 30.16 -16.86 -2.67
N ILE A 411 29.22 -15.92 -2.64
CA ILE A 411 28.28 -15.76 -1.54
C ILE A 411 27.38 -16.98 -1.32
N ARG A 412 27.13 -17.76 -2.38
CA ARG A 412 26.28 -18.97 -2.34
C ARG A 412 26.99 -20.18 -1.73
N ASP A 413 28.29 -20.09 -1.48
CA ASP A 413 29.06 -21.12 -0.75
C ASP A 413 29.09 -20.81 0.75
N TYR A 414 27.96 -21.06 1.42
CA TYR A 414 27.70 -20.56 2.77
C TYR A 414 27.70 -21.63 3.87
N ARG A 415 27.95 -22.90 3.54
CA ARG A 415 27.99 -24.01 4.49
C ARG A 415 29.26 -24.84 4.37
N GLU A 416 29.83 -25.21 5.50
CA GLU A 416 30.85 -26.25 5.58
C GLU A 416 30.23 -27.65 5.46
N PRO A 417 31.02 -28.71 5.15
CA PRO A 417 30.52 -30.08 5.06
C PRO A 417 29.83 -30.60 6.33
N ASP A 418 30.18 -30.07 7.50
CA ASP A 418 29.54 -30.39 8.79
C ASP A 418 28.23 -29.60 9.05
N GLY A 419 27.86 -28.69 8.15
CA GLY A 419 26.66 -27.86 8.20
C GLY A 419 26.81 -26.53 8.95
N THR A 420 27.99 -26.22 9.51
CA THR A 420 28.31 -24.92 10.10
C THR A 420 28.48 -23.84 9.02
N MET A 421 28.56 -22.57 9.42
CA MET A 421 28.67 -21.45 8.49
C MET A 421 30.06 -21.38 7.85
N ARG A 422 30.10 -21.34 6.51
CA ARG A 422 31.30 -20.97 5.76
C ARG A 422 31.43 -19.45 5.65
N SER A 423 32.59 -18.90 6.02
CA SER A 423 32.90 -17.46 5.97
C SER A 423 34.42 -17.21 6.04
N TYR A 424 34.89 -15.96 5.85
CA TYR A 424 36.31 -15.53 5.94
C TYR A 424 36.44 -14.31 6.87
N GLY A 425 37.65 -13.87 7.23
CA GLY A 425 37.94 -12.54 7.79
C GLY A 425 37.06 -12.01 8.93
N GLY A 426 36.50 -12.88 9.77
CA GLY A 426 35.53 -12.53 10.82
C GLY A 426 34.13 -12.10 10.32
N THR A 427 33.83 -12.19 9.02
CA THR A 427 32.51 -11.84 8.47
C THR A 427 31.45 -12.90 8.79
N THR A 428 30.18 -12.53 8.66
CA THR A 428 29.05 -13.46 8.68
C THR A 428 28.55 -13.64 7.25
N ASN A 429 28.32 -14.87 6.79
CA ASN A 429 27.72 -15.11 5.48
C ASN A 429 26.20 -14.85 5.54
N PRO A 430 25.66 -13.82 4.86
CA PRO A 430 24.23 -13.50 4.94
C PRO A 430 23.32 -14.61 4.41
N MET A 431 23.77 -15.45 3.47
CA MET A 431 22.99 -16.59 2.98
C MET A 431 22.79 -17.65 4.05
N TYR A 432 23.80 -17.90 4.89
CA TYR A 432 23.68 -18.82 6.01
C TYR A 432 22.63 -18.34 7.01
N VAL A 433 22.71 -17.08 7.41
CA VAL A 433 21.78 -16.49 8.38
C VAL A 433 20.35 -16.43 7.81
N ALA A 434 20.17 -16.07 6.53
CA ALA A 434 18.86 -16.06 5.87
C ALA A 434 18.15 -17.43 5.93
N ASN A 435 18.91 -18.51 5.81
CA ASN A 435 18.37 -19.87 5.80
C ASN A 435 18.24 -20.51 7.20
N THR A 436 18.88 -19.95 8.24
CA THR A 436 18.94 -20.57 9.58
C THR A 436 18.26 -19.75 10.67
N ASN A 437 18.24 -18.42 10.54
CA ASN A 437 17.55 -17.50 11.45
C ASN A 437 16.18 -17.16 10.88
N ARG A 438 15.20 -18.00 11.19
CA ARG A 438 13.89 -17.99 10.56
C ARG A 438 12.88 -17.32 11.47
N LEU A 439 12.10 -16.37 10.94
CA LEU A 439 10.88 -15.89 11.57
C LEU A 439 9.70 -16.37 10.72
N LYS A 440 8.77 -17.12 11.29
CA LYS A 440 7.52 -17.52 10.64
C LYS A 440 6.34 -16.83 11.29
N ASP A 441 5.47 -16.19 10.51
CA ASP A 441 4.13 -15.80 10.94
C ASP A 441 3.06 -16.77 10.43
N ASP A 442 2.00 -16.93 11.22
CA ASP A 442 0.78 -17.69 10.89
C ASP A 442 -0.43 -16.99 11.53
N VAL A 443 -1.37 -16.58 10.70
CA VAL A 443 -2.51 -15.73 11.06
C VAL A 443 -3.78 -16.48 10.71
N ASN A 444 -4.67 -16.64 11.69
CA ASN A 444 -6.02 -17.14 11.50
C ASN A 444 -7.00 -16.01 11.77
N ARG A 445 -7.72 -15.56 10.74
CA ARG A 445 -8.62 -14.40 10.79
C ARG A 445 -10.04 -14.77 10.37
N PHE A 446 -11.00 -14.21 11.10
CA PHE A 446 -12.42 -14.31 10.82
C PHE A 446 -13.05 -12.91 10.79
N ILE A 447 -13.66 -12.57 9.67
CA ILE A 447 -14.43 -11.33 9.49
C ILE A 447 -15.87 -11.73 9.19
N ALA A 448 -16.83 -11.16 9.93
CA ALA A 448 -18.25 -11.39 9.65
C ALA A 448 -19.09 -10.12 9.90
N SER A 449 -20.10 -9.92 9.05
CA SER A 449 -21.14 -8.91 9.22
C SER A 449 -22.52 -9.52 9.08
N ALA A 450 -23.44 -9.08 9.93
CA ALA A 450 -24.86 -9.25 9.71
C ALA A 450 -25.53 -7.87 9.57
N ASN A 451 -26.41 -7.73 8.59
CA ASN A 451 -27.21 -6.52 8.39
C ASN A 451 -28.70 -6.87 8.30
N LEU A 452 -29.54 -5.98 8.81
CA LEU A 452 -31.00 -6.07 8.76
C LEU A 452 -31.54 -4.69 8.38
N SER A 453 -32.41 -4.63 7.38
CA SER A 453 -33.18 -3.44 7.02
C SER A 453 -34.67 -3.74 7.14
N TYR A 454 -35.37 -2.88 7.86
CA TYR A 454 -36.81 -2.95 8.08
C TYR A 454 -37.46 -1.65 7.60
N GLN A 455 -38.26 -1.74 6.55
CA GLN A 455 -38.94 -0.64 5.90
C GLN A 455 -40.47 -0.79 6.06
N PRO A 456 -41.05 -0.47 7.23
CA PRO A 456 -42.48 -0.64 7.49
C PRO A 456 -43.37 0.23 6.60
N THR A 457 -42.84 1.34 6.10
CA THR A 457 -43.53 2.26 5.20
C THR A 457 -42.54 2.78 4.16
N SER A 458 -43.02 3.31 3.03
CA SER A 458 -42.13 3.85 1.99
C SER A 458 -41.24 5.01 2.45
N TRP A 459 -41.63 5.74 3.51
CA TRP A 459 -40.91 6.92 3.99
C TRP A 459 -39.98 6.65 5.19
N LEU A 460 -40.04 5.47 5.81
CA LEU A 460 -39.31 5.17 7.05
C LEU A 460 -38.54 3.85 6.93
N ASP A 461 -37.22 3.91 7.15
CA ASP A 461 -36.30 2.76 7.15
C ASP A 461 -35.53 2.65 8.48
N PHE A 462 -35.41 1.42 8.98
CA PHE A 462 -34.58 1.07 10.12
C PHE A 462 -33.47 0.13 9.66
N SER A 463 -32.22 0.52 9.86
CA SER A 463 -31.05 -0.29 9.50
C SER A 463 -30.25 -0.64 10.74
N PHE A 464 -29.97 -1.92 10.92
CA PHE A 464 -29.08 -2.43 11.95
C PHE A 464 -27.95 -3.24 11.31
N ARG A 465 -26.70 -2.96 11.70
CA ARG A 465 -25.53 -3.73 11.31
C ARG A 465 -24.71 -4.10 12.52
N ALA A 466 -24.24 -5.34 12.57
CA ALA A 466 -23.26 -5.81 13.54
C ALA A 466 -22.09 -6.47 12.78
N GLY A 467 -20.87 -6.15 13.18
CA GLY A 467 -19.63 -6.62 12.56
C GLY A 467 -18.62 -7.08 13.60
N VAL A 468 -17.83 -8.10 13.23
CA VAL A 468 -16.68 -8.58 13.99
C VAL A 468 -15.51 -8.80 13.05
N ASP A 469 -14.33 -8.37 13.46
CA ASP A 469 -13.06 -8.74 12.85
C ASP A 469 -12.14 -9.24 13.97
N THR A 470 -11.74 -10.51 13.89
CA THR A 470 -10.90 -11.15 14.90
C THR A 470 -9.81 -11.98 14.25
N TYR A 471 -8.61 -11.92 14.81
CA TYR A 471 -7.54 -12.79 14.39
C TYR A 471 -6.64 -13.22 15.56
N THR A 472 -6.01 -14.36 15.37
CA THR A 472 -4.83 -14.78 16.13
C THR A 472 -3.65 -14.81 15.19
N GLU A 473 -2.57 -14.17 15.59
CA GLU A 473 -1.29 -14.17 14.89
C GLU A 473 -0.25 -14.83 15.77
N ASN A 474 0.34 -15.92 15.27
CA ASN A 474 1.46 -16.62 15.87
C ASN A 474 2.74 -16.24 15.11
N ARG A 475 3.79 -15.93 15.85
CA ARG A 475 5.13 -15.66 15.32
C ARG A 475 6.12 -16.57 16.01
N LEU A 476 6.87 -17.31 15.23
CA LEU A 476 7.89 -18.23 15.70
C LEU A 476 9.24 -17.83 15.11
N ARG A 477 10.15 -17.32 15.93
CA ARG A 477 11.55 -17.10 15.55
C ARG A 477 12.40 -18.26 16.03
N THR A 478 13.25 -18.80 15.17
CA THR A 478 14.22 -19.84 15.54
C THR A 478 15.58 -19.54 14.93
N ALA A 479 16.65 -19.78 15.68
CA ALA A 479 18.01 -19.77 15.17
C ALA A 479 18.84 -20.83 15.88
N PRO A 480 19.69 -21.59 15.16
CA PRO A 480 20.43 -22.71 15.74
C PRO A 480 21.49 -22.23 16.74
N GLY A 481 21.74 -23.06 17.74
CA GLY A 481 22.79 -22.86 18.74
C GLY A 481 24.19 -23.11 18.22
N PHE A 482 25.18 -22.74 19.05
CA PHE A 482 26.59 -22.98 18.78
C PHE A 482 26.92 -24.46 19.08
N ARG A 483 27.51 -25.18 18.12
CA ARG A 483 27.74 -26.63 18.27
C ARG A 483 29.06 -26.96 18.96
N GLY A 484 29.98 -26.00 19.05
CA GLY A 484 31.31 -26.17 19.65
C GLY A 484 32.26 -27.02 18.81
N LEU A 485 32.05 -27.10 17.50
CA LEU A 485 32.94 -27.84 16.59
C LEU A 485 34.25 -27.07 16.36
N GLU A 486 35.33 -27.79 16.05
CA GLU A 486 36.62 -27.18 15.72
C GLU A 486 36.47 -26.30 14.47
N GLY A 487 36.84 -25.01 14.59
CA GLY A 487 36.71 -24.03 13.50
C GLY A 487 35.32 -23.43 13.33
N GLU A 488 34.31 -23.85 14.10
CA GLU A 488 32.98 -23.25 14.05
C GLU A 488 33.01 -21.80 14.53
N ARG A 489 32.36 -20.93 13.75
CA ARG A 489 32.22 -19.52 14.06
C ARG A 489 30.89 -19.23 14.73
N LEU A 490 30.93 -18.44 15.80
CA LEU A 490 29.72 -17.97 16.46
C LEU A 490 28.94 -17.01 15.55
N VAL A 491 27.66 -17.27 15.35
CA VAL A 491 26.75 -16.40 14.60
C VAL A 491 26.00 -15.52 15.58
N ASN A 492 26.47 -14.30 15.82
CA ASN A 492 25.89 -13.40 16.82
C ASN A 492 24.40 -13.10 16.58
N GLU A 493 23.97 -13.09 15.32
CA GLU A 493 22.57 -12.91 14.93
C GLU A 493 21.65 -14.05 15.42
N ASN A 494 22.20 -15.22 15.74
CA ASN A 494 21.48 -16.35 16.33
C ASN A 494 21.28 -16.22 17.84
N GLY A 495 21.71 -15.11 18.45
CA GLY A 495 21.52 -14.83 19.88
C GLY A 495 20.19 -14.15 20.18
N ALA A 496 19.85 -14.12 21.47
CA ALA A 496 18.71 -13.39 22.01
C ALA A 496 19.17 -12.19 22.84
N PHE A 497 18.24 -11.40 23.36
CA PHE A 497 18.59 -10.28 24.23
C PHE A 497 19.37 -10.76 25.47
N GLY A 498 20.60 -10.27 25.64
CA GLY A 498 21.46 -10.61 26.78
C GLY A 498 22.19 -11.96 26.68
N ALA A 499 22.08 -12.69 25.56
CA ALA A 499 22.80 -13.94 25.32
C ALA A 499 23.59 -13.88 24.01
N PRO A 500 24.86 -14.33 23.98
CA PRO A 500 25.63 -14.43 22.73
C PRO A 500 24.99 -15.47 21.79
N GLY A 501 25.45 -15.53 20.53
CA GLY A 501 24.92 -16.31 19.39
C GLY A 501 24.73 -17.84 19.52
N GLN A 502 24.34 -18.33 20.70
CA GLN A 502 24.16 -19.74 21.09
C GLN A 502 22.70 -20.20 20.94
N GLY A 503 21.99 -19.65 19.95
CA GLY A 503 20.67 -20.11 19.55
C GLY A 503 19.54 -19.42 20.30
N LEU A 504 18.39 -19.40 19.62
CA LEU A 504 17.18 -18.76 20.13
C LEU A 504 15.92 -19.47 19.64
N LEU A 505 14.88 -19.38 20.46
CA LEU A 505 13.50 -19.71 20.12
C LEU A 505 12.60 -18.61 20.69
N PHE A 506 11.79 -17.95 19.88
CA PHE A 506 10.81 -16.97 20.37
C PHE A 506 9.43 -17.29 19.81
N ASP A 507 8.53 -17.73 20.68
CA ASP A 507 7.09 -17.88 20.39
C ASP A 507 6.33 -16.64 20.88
N TYR A 508 5.66 -15.95 19.97
CA TYR A 508 4.90 -14.74 20.24
C TYR A 508 3.50 -14.82 19.61
N ASN A 509 2.48 -14.52 20.40
CA ASN A 509 1.08 -14.57 20.01
C ASN A 509 0.41 -13.21 20.21
N THR A 510 -0.30 -12.76 19.18
CA THR A 510 -1.21 -11.60 19.24
C THR A 510 -2.64 -12.08 19.00
N ARG A 511 -3.56 -11.70 19.87
CA ARG A 511 -5.00 -11.86 19.68
C ARG A 511 -5.63 -10.50 19.51
N PHE A 512 -6.36 -10.33 18.42
CA PHE A 512 -7.05 -9.10 18.10
C PHE A 512 -8.54 -9.38 17.94
N ARG A 513 -9.36 -8.47 18.43
CA ARG A 513 -10.80 -8.42 18.18
C ARG A 513 -11.28 -6.98 18.08
N THR A 514 -12.03 -6.69 17.04
CA THR A 514 -12.97 -5.57 16.99
C THR A 514 -14.39 -6.09 16.92
N PHE A 515 -15.29 -5.34 17.54
CA PHE A 515 -16.72 -5.53 17.40
C PHE A 515 -17.37 -4.16 17.21
N ASN A 516 -18.18 -4.02 16.17
CA ASN A 516 -18.88 -2.78 15.87
C ASN A 516 -20.37 -3.02 15.63
N THR A 517 -21.20 -2.11 16.13
CA THR A 517 -22.62 -2.07 15.80
C THR A 517 -23.01 -0.69 15.33
N THR A 518 -23.91 -0.63 14.36
CA THR A 518 -24.47 0.62 13.85
C THR A 518 -25.97 0.47 13.73
N PHE A 519 -26.71 1.42 14.28
CA PHE A 519 -28.16 1.52 14.14
C PHE A 519 -28.50 2.87 13.53
N ILE A 520 -29.32 2.86 12.48
CA ILE A 520 -29.74 4.06 11.74
C ILE A 520 -31.25 4.01 11.55
N VAL A 521 -31.89 5.15 11.80
CA VAL A 521 -33.29 5.42 11.44
C VAL A 521 -33.29 6.50 10.38
N SER A 522 -33.89 6.22 9.24
CA SER A 522 -33.96 7.14 8.09
C SER A 522 -35.42 7.49 7.78
N GLY A 523 -35.74 8.78 7.78
CA GLY A 523 -37.05 9.30 7.35
C GLY A 523 -36.90 10.14 6.08
N ASN A 524 -37.67 9.82 5.04
CA ASN A 524 -37.70 10.52 3.76
C ASN A 524 -39.02 11.28 3.60
N HIS A 525 -38.97 12.50 3.09
CA HIS A 525 -40.17 13.26 2.76
C HIS A 525 -39.97 14.06 1.47
N SER A 526 -40.91 13.95 0.55
CA SER A 526 -40.96 14.73 -0.69
C SER A 526 -42.04 15.79 -0.56
N PHE A 527 -41.64 17.06 -0.66
CA PHE A 527 -42.54 18.22 -0.63
C PHE A 527 -43.04 18.56 -2.04
N ASN A 528 -44.24 19.12 -2.15
CA ASN A 528 -44.90 19.43 -3.44
C ASN A 528 -44.17 20.49 -4.30
N ASN A 529 -43.13 21.15 -3.78
CA ASN A 529 -42.36 22.19 -4.47
C ASN A 529 -41.08 21.66 -5.13
N GLY A 530 -40.86 20.34 -5.14
CA GLY A 530 -39.66 19.70 -5.68
C GLY A 530 -38.50 19.62 -4.70
N LEU A 531 -38.73 19.89 -3.40
CA LEU A 531 -37.77 19.64 -2.33
C LEU A 531 -37.97 18.21 -1.78
N ASN A 532 -36.90 17.44 -1.69
CA ASN A 532 -36.82 16.18 -0.97
C ASN A 532 -35.95 16.38 0.28
N ALA A 533 -36.34 15.78 1.39
CA ALA A 533 -35.57 15.78 2.62
C ALA A 533 -35.42 14.36 3.16
N THR A 534 -34.21 14.00 3.53
CA THR A 534 -33.91 12.79 4.29
C THR A 534 -33.26 13.16 5.61
N LEU A 535 -33.88 12.78 6.73
CA LEU A 535 -33.29 12.85 8.06
C LEU A 535 -32.81 11.45 8.47
N ARG A 536 -31.54 11.33 8.84
CA ARG A 536 -30.96 10.12 9.44
C ARG A 536 -30.53 10.40 10.85
N LEU A 537 -30.91 9.53 11.78
CA LEU A 537 -30.44 9.53 13.16
C LEU A 537 -29.76 8.18 13.41
N GLY A 538 -28.60 8.19 14.04
CA GLY A 538 -27.89 6.94 14.28
C GLY A 538 -26.99 6.92 15.49
N ASN A 539 -26.65 5.70 15.88
CA ASN A 539 -25.72 5.41 16.95
C ASN A 539 -24.75 4.32 16.49
N GLU A 540 -23.52 4.41 16.97
CA GLU A 540 -22.45 3.49 16.68
C GLU A 540 -21.69 3.12 17.96
N LEU A 541 -21.42 1.84 18.14
CA LEU A 541 -20.54 1.34 19.20
C LEU A 541 -19.36 0.60 18.57
N TYR A 542 -18.18 0.81 19.14
CA TYR A 542 -16.96 0.11 18.77
C TYR A 542 -16.18 -0.32 20.01
N ASP A 543 -15.79 -1.59 20.05
CA ASP A 543 -14.95 -2.19 21.08
C ASP A 543 -13.78 -2.88 20.40
N ARG A 544 -12.56 -2.54 20.81
CA ARG A 544 -11.32 -3.15 20.34
C ARG A 544 -10.55 -3.72 21.53
N ARG A 545 -10.01 -4.93 21.34
CA ARG A 545 -9.13 -5.59 22.29
C ARG A 545 -7.93 -6.20 21.58
N ILE A 546 -6.74 -6.00 22.17
CA ILE A 546 -5.48 -6.58 21.71
C ILE A 546 -4.82 -7.24 22.92
N ASP A 547 -4.53 -8.54 22.84
CA ASP A 547 -3.78 -9.27 23.85
C ASP A 547 -2.51 -9.85 23.20
N ASN A 548 -1.34 -9.47 23.70
CA ASN A 548 -0.04 -9.94 23.25
C ASN A 548 0.63 -10.75 24.35
N SER A 549 1.22 -11.88 24.00
CA SER A 549 2.02 -12.71 24.91
C SER A 549 3.14 -13.40 24.16
N GLY A 550 4.31 -13.55 24.76
CA GLY A 550 5.37 -14.34 24.16
C GLY A 550 6.43 -14.77 25.16
N ILE A 551 7.22 -15.76 24.77
CA ILE A 551 8.34 -16.29 25.54
C ILE A 551 9.54 -16.45 24.60
N GLU A 552 10.61 -15.72 24.89
CA GLU A 552 11.91 -15.87 24.24
C GLU A 552 12.79 -16.79 25.08
N GLY A 553 13.19 -17.92 24.50
CA GLY A 553 14.21 -18.82 24.98
C GLY A 553 15.55 -18.55 24.30
N ALA A 554 16.62 -18.51 25.08
CA ALA A 554 17.98 -18.27 24.60
C ALA A 554 18.98 -19.29 25.18
N ASP A 555 20.16 -19.36 24.56
CA ASP A 555 21.25 -20.24 24.98
C ASP A 555 20.80 -21.72 24.97
N LEU A 556 20.59 -22.22 23.75
CA LEU A 556 20.05 -23.56 23.52
C LEU A 556 21.13 -24.61 23.80
N THR A 557 20.85 -25.53 24.72
CA THR A 557 21.79 -26.61 25.07
C THR A 557 21.98 -27.58 23.90
N VAL A 558 20.89 -27.97 23.24
CA VAL A 558 20.92 -28.77 22.01
C VAL A 558 20.69 -27.84 20.81
N PRO A 559 21.70 -27.58 19.94
CA PRO A 559 21.67 -26.49 18.97
C PRO A 559 20.46 -26.41 18.04
N GLU A 560 19.89 -27.53 17.62
CA GLU A 560 18.79 -27.56 16.64
C GLU A 560 17.45 -28.04 17.24
N TRP A 561 17.39 -28.19 18.57
CA TRP A 561 16.15 -28.56 19.25
C TRP A 561 15.42 -27.31 19.75
N PHE A 562 14.55 -26.76 18.91
CA PHE A 562 13.75 -25.57 19.22
C PHE A 562 12.60 -25.90 20.17
N ASN A 563 12.92 -26.03 21.46
CA ASN A 563 11.95 -26.24 22.53
C ASN A 563 12.29 -25.30 23.69
N LEU A 564 11.28 -24.70 24.33
CA LEU A 564 11.51 -23.79 25.46
C LEU A 564 12.20 -24.49 26.65
N GLY A 565 12.00 -25.81 26.82
CA GLY A 565 12.70 -26.60 27.84
C GLY A 565 14.18 -26.87 27.55
N ASN A 566 14.66 -26.53 26.36
CA ASN A 566 16.07 -26.62 25.96
C ASN A 566 16.84 -25.30 26.16
N ALA A 567 16.14 -24.21 26.48
CA ALA A 567 16.72 -22.90 26.68
C ALA A 567 17.18 -22.71 28.13
N ASN A 568 18.40 -22.20 28.33
CA ASN A 568 18.92 -21.88 29.66
C ASN A 568 18.36 -20.54 30.19
N ILE A 569 17.89 -19.67 29.30
CA ILE A 569 17.32 -18.36 29.63
C ILE A 569 15.91 -18.29 29.05
N LEU A 570 14.95 -17.84 29.86
CA LEU A 570 13.56 -17.63 29.45
C LEU A 570 13.11 -16.22 29.81
N ASN A 571 12.68 -15.47 28.81
CA ASN A 571 12.16 -14.10 28.93
C ASN A 571 10.70 -14.07 28.49
N ALA A 572 9.78 -13.85 29.44
CA ALA A 572 8.35 -13.73 29.14
C ALA A 572 7.95 -12.27 28.95
N ILE A 573 7.06 -12.02 27.97
CA ILE A 573 6.43 -10.72 27.74
C ILE A 573 4.91 -10.87 27.65
N GLN A 574 4.18 -9.92 28.20
CA GLN A 574 2.73 -9.84 28.10
C GLN A 574 2.27 -8.38 28.09
N ASN A 575 1.41 -8.02 27.15
CA ASN A 575 0.83 -6.68 27.03
C ASN A 575 -0.61 -6.76 26.53
N ASN A 576 -1.51 -5.95 27.09
CA ASN A 576 -2.92 -5.96 26.74
C ASN A 576 -3.41 -4.52 26.55
N SER A 577 -4.30 -4.30 25.58
CA SER A 577 -4.93 -3.01 25.33
C SER A 577 -6.42 -3.18 25.07
N GLN A 578 -7.22 -2.26 25.60
CA GLN A 578 -8.65 -2.17 25.35
C GLN A 578 -9.04 -0.73 25.03
N TYR A 579 -9.85 -0.58 23.98
CA TYR A 579 -10.33 0.70 23.50
C TYR A 579 -11.82 0.63 23.18
N ARG A 580 -12.57 1.68 23.55
CA ARG A 580 -14.00 1.80 23.29
C ARG A 580 -14.35 3.18 22.77
N LEU A 581 -15.31 3.20 21.85
CA LEU A 581 -15.86 4.40 21.26
C LEU A 581 -17.37 4.26 21.11
N LEU A 582 -18.10 5.29 21.53
CA LEU A 582 -19.54 5.44 21.30
C LEU A 582 -19.75 6.72 20.50
N GLY A 583 -20.46 6.64 19.38
CA GLY A 583 -20.81 7.80 18.56
C GLY A 583 -22.30 7.93 18.37
N THR A 584 -22.83 9.14 18.46
CA THR A 584 -24.21 9.47 18.10
C THR A 584 -24.19 10.56 17.05
N PHE A 585 -24.96 10.39 15.99
CA PHE A 585 -24.94 11.29 14.85
C PHE A 585 -26.33 11.55 14.27
N ALA A 586 -26.44 12.68 13.58
CA ALA A 586 -27.58 13.06 12.78
C ALA A 586 -27.11 13.61 11.43
N GLU A 587 -27.85 13.30 10.37
CA GLU A 587 -27.62 13.82 9.03
C GLU A 587 -28.94 14.31 8.43
N LEU A 588 -28.95 15.53 7.90
CA LEU A 588 -30.06 16.06 7.11
C LEU A 588 -29.56 16.28 5.68
N ALA A 589 -30.09 15.50 4.74
CA ALA A 589 -29.85 15.66 3.31
C ALA A 589 -31.07 16.30 2.66
N LEU A 590 -30.87 17.39 1.93
CA LEU A 590 -31.87 18.13 1.19
C LEU A 590 -31.51 18.09 -0.29
N ASP A 591 -32.49 17.82 -1.13
CA ASP A 591 -32.39 17.79 -2.58
C ASP A 591 -33.49 18.70 -3.14
N TYR A 592 -33.12 19.70 -3.93
CA TYR A 592 -34.06 20.59 -4.58
C TYR A 592 -33.97 20.42 -6.09
N LYS A 593 -35.03 19.86 -6.67
CA LYS A 593 -35.27 19.69 -8.11
C LYS A 593 -34.06 19.12 -8.86
N ASP A 594 -33.34 18.19 -8.24
CA ASP A 594 -32.22 17.49 -8.85
C ASP A 594 -30.99 18.34 -9.23
N PHE A 595 -30.99 19.65 -8.93
CA PHE A 595 -29.88 20.55 -9.26
C PHE A 595 -29.12 21.07 -8.05
N LEU A 596 -29.74 21.08 -6.86
CA LEU A 596 -29.12 21.62 -5.65
C LEU A 596 -29.26 20.62 -4.50
N TYR A 597 -28.12 20.20 -3.97
CA TYR A 597 -28.04 19.24 -2.87
C TYR A 597 -27.30 19.86 -1.68
N LEU A 598 -27.90 19.81 -0.50
CA LEU A 598 -27.33 20.28 0.76
C LEU A 598 -27.34 19.15 1.77
N THR A 599 -26.19 18.85 2.39
CA THR A 599 -26.11 17.86 3.47
C THR A 599 -25.48 18.48 4.69
N PHE A 600 -26.15 18.35 5.84
CA PHE A 600 -25.63 18.76 7.14
C PHE A 600 -25.49 17.54 8.04
N THR A 601 -24.36 17.42 8.71
CA THR A 601 -24.08 16.32 9.65
C THR A 601 -23.62 16.89 10.97
N GLY A 602 -24.07 16.29 12.07
CA GLY A 602 -23.54 16.55 13.41
C GLY A 602 -23.27 15.23 14.10
N ARG A 603 -22.09 15.09 14.73
CA ARG A 603 -21.71 13.89 15.47
C ARG A 603 -21.07 14.24 16.80
N ASN A 604 -21.39 13.47 17.84
CA ASN A 604 -20.70 13.51 19.13
C ASN A 604 -20.11 12.13 19.43
N ASP A 605 -18.80 12.09 19.67
CA ASP A 605 -18.08 10.88 20.07
C ASP A 605 -17.75 10.91 21.56
N ILE A 606 -17.78 9.73 22.18
CA ILE A 606 -17.31 9.46 23.55
C ILE A 606 -16.24 8.36 23.49
N THR A 607 -15.01 8.71 23.87
CA THR A 607 -13.84 7.80 23.79
C THR A 607 -13.38 7.35 25.18
N SER A 608 -12.80 6.16 25.26
CA SER A 608 -12.14 5.65 26.48
C SER A 608 -10.69 6.13 26.66
N SER A 609 -10.05 6.75 25.66
CA SER A 609 -8.65 7.15 25.73
C SER A 609 -8.42 8.52 26.40
N LEU A 610 -9.47 9.33 26.51
CA LEU A 610 -9.49 10.61 27.22
C LEU A 610 -10.31 10.51 28.51
N MET A 611 -10.03 11.39 29.47
CA MET A 611 -10.81 11.50 30.72
C MET A 611 -11.88 12.59 30.60
N ALA A 612 -12.96 12.45 31.38
CA ALA A 612 -13.95 13.51 31.52
C ALA A 612 -13.30 14.78 32.10
N PRO A 613 -13.68 15.99 31.64
CA PRO A 613 -14.78 16.28 30.71
C PRO A 613 -14.43 16.20 29.21
N ASN A 614 -13.16 15.98 28.86
CA ASN A 614 -12.66 16.07 27.48
C ASN A 614 -12.93 14.81 26.62
N ASN A 615 -13.49 13.77 27.22
CA ASN A 615 -13.75 12.50 26.56
C ASN A 615 -15.02 12.47 25.69
N SER A 616 -15.86 13.51 25.76
CA SER A 616 -17.02 13.71 24.89
C SER A 616 -16.85 14.99 24.08
N PHE A 617 -16.93 14.91 22.76
CA PHE A 617 -16.77 16.07 21.88
C PHE A 617 -17.62 15.99 20.61
N PHE A 618 -18.23 17.12 20.27
CA PHE A 618 -19.10 17.30 19.11
C PHE A 618 -18.34 17.97 17.97
N TYR A 619 -18.66 17.58 16.74
CA TYR A 619 -18.13 18.22 15.54
C TYR A 619 -19.13 18.18 14.37
N PRO A 620 -19.31 19.30 13.64
CA PRO A 620 -20.23 19.40 12.51
C PRO A 620 -19.55 19.18 11.14
N SER A 621 -20.35 18.86 10.13
CA SER A 621 -19.97 19.02 8.73
C SER A 621 -21.14 19.50 7.87
N ALA A 622 -20.81 20.15 6.75
CA ALA A 622 -21.76 20.60 5.75
C ALA A 622 -21.18 20.39 4.35
N SER A 623 -22.02 20.02 3.40
CA SER A 623 -21.63 19.93 1.99
C SER A 623 -22.74 20.41 1.07
N LEU A 624 -22.32 20.94 -0.07
CA LEU A 624 -23.15 21.52 -1.11
C LEU A 624 -22.69 20.94 -2.45
N SER A 625 -23.64 20.40 -3.22
CA SER A 625 -23.47 20.09 -4.63
C SER A 625 -24.46 20.91 -5.45
N TYR A 626 -23.95 21.66 -6.42
CA TYR A 626 -24.77 22.46 -7.33
C TYR A 626 -24.50 22.03 -8.77
N VAL A 627 -25.45 21.33 -9.38
CA VAL A 627 -25.44 20.85 -10.76
C VAL A 627 -25.95 21.97 -11.65
N PHE A 628 -25.05 22.89 -12.02
CA PHE A 628 -25.42 24.10 -12.76
C PHE A 628 -25.88 23.81 -14.20
N SER A 629 -25.55 22.64 -14.76
CA SER A 629 -26.07 22.21 -16.07
C SER A 629 -27.59 22.02 -16.10
N GLU A 630 -28.22 21.81 -14.94
CA GLU A 630 -29.69 21.72 -14.81
C GLU A 630 -30.36 23.11 -14.70
N THR A 631 -29.58 24.17 -14.48
CA THR A 631 -30.09 25.55 -14.32
C THR A 631 -29.81 26.42 -15.55
N PHE A 632 -28.75 26.13 -16.29
CA PHE A 632 -28.30 26.94 -17.43
C PHE A 632 -28.14 26.09 -18.68
N ASP A 633 -28.53 26.65 -19.82
CA ASP A 633 -28.24 26.07 -21.12
C ASP A 633 -26.73 26.16 -21.40
N LEU A 634 -26.03 25.03 -21.33
CA LEU A 634 -24.61 24.96 -21.66
C LEU A 634 -24.40 24.81 -23.17
N PRO A 635 -23.26 25.27 -23.73
CA PRO A 635 -22.92 24.97 -25.12
C PRO A 635 -22.91 23.46 -25.37
N SER A 636 -23.28 23.03 -26.58
CA SER A 636 -23.45 21.61 -26.94
C SER A 636 -22.23 20.70 -26.76
N VAL A 637 -21.06 21.26 -26.46
CA VAL A 637 -19.84 20.51 -26.12
C VAL A 637 -19.86 20.00 -24.68
N PHE A 638 -20.60 20.66 -23.78
CA PHE A 638 -20.77 20.28 -22.39
C PHE A 638 -21.98 19.37 -22.25
N GLU A 639 -21.81 18.28 -21.51
CA GLU A 639 -22.89 17.35 -21.15
C GLU A 639 -23.43 17.70 -19.76
N SER A 640 -22.54 17.87 -18.78
CA SER A 640 -22.92 18.21 -17.43
C SER A 640 -21.84 19.02 -16.73
N GLY A 641 -22.25 19.73 -15.70
CA GLY A 641 -21.34 20.55 -14.91
C GLY A 641 -21.85 20.74 -13.49
N ARG A 642 -20.96 20.57 -12.52
CA ARG A 642 -21.27 20.66 -11.10
C ARG A 642 -20.17 21.34 -10.30
N PHE A 643 -20.57 22.17 -9.34
CA PHE A 643 -19.72 22.65 -8.27
C PHE A 643 -19.94 21.84 -6.99
N LYS A 644 -18.84 21.58 -6.26
CA LYS A 644 -18.80 20.87 -4.99
C LYS A 644 -18.16 21.78 -3.95
N PHE A 645 -18.77 21.88 -2.77
CA PHE A 645 -18.20 22.61 -1.63
C PHE A 645 -18.44 21.80 -0.36
N SER A 646 -17.44 21.70 0.50
CA SER A 646 -17.63 21.11 1.81
C SER A 646 -16.78 21.74 2.89
N TYR A 647 -17.32 21.72 4.11
CA TYR A 647 -16.64 22.05 5.34
C TYR A 647 -16.87 20.92 6.33
N ALA A 648 -15.83 20.50 7.02
CA ALA A 648 -15.96 19.53 8.10
C ALA A 648 -14.95 19.79 9.20
N GLU A 649 -15.39 19.55 10.43
CA GLU A 649 -14.53 19.39 11.57
C GLU A 649 -14.61 17.93 11.99
N ILE A 650 -13.47 17.28 12.20
CA ILE A 650 -13.42 15.91 12.74
C ILE A 650 -12.50 15.91 13.95
N GLY A 651 -13.05 15.46 15.08
CA GLY A 651 -12.28 15.27 16.30
C GLY A 651 -11.38 14.03 16.22
N LYS A 652 -10.25 14.03 16.92
CA LYS A 652 -9.36 12.88 17.13
C LYS A 652 -9.03 12.79 18.62
N ASP A 653 -9.01 11.58 19.18
CA ASP A 653 -8.74 11.35 20.60
C ASP A 653 -7.24 11.16 20.90
N ALA A 654 -6.85 10.60 22.05
CA ALA A 654 -5.44 10.24 22.33
C ALA A 654 -5.16 8.76 22.06
N ALA A 655 -3.88 8.40 21.93
CA ALA A 655 -3.45 6.99 22.01
C ALA A 655 -3.85 6.40 23.38
N GLU A 656 -4.12 5.09 23.43
CA GLU A 656 -4.59 4.45 24.66
C GLU A 656 -3.62 4.66 25.83
N TYR A 657 -4.21 4.83 27.02
CA TYR A 657 -3.49 5.03 28.28
C TYR A 657 -2.57 6.27 28.32
N SER A 658 -2.72 7.22 27.39
CA SER A 658 -1.96 8.49 27.41
C SER A 658 -2.37 9.43 28.54
N THR A 659 -3.51 9.18 29.18
CA THR A 659 -4.00 9.87 30.38
C THR A 659 -3.67 9.11 31.68
N SER A 660 -3.02 7.95 31.58
CA SER A 660 -2.79 7.06 32.73
C SER A 660 -1.54 7.45 33.52
N GLY A 661 -1.61 7.25 34.84
CA GLY A 661 -0.48 7.35 35.78
C GLY A 661 -0.40 6.11 36.67
N GLY A 662 0.70 5.96 37.40
CA GLY A 662 0.90 4.83 38.32
C GLY A 662 2.32 4.26 38.27
N PHE A 663 2.43 2.93 38.38
CA PHE A 663 3.68 2.19 38.34
C PHE A 663 3.67 1.16 37.20
N ALA A 664 4.84 0.94 36.60
CA ALA A 664 5.10 -0.13 35.63
C ALA A 664 5.99 -1.20 36.27
N SER A 665 5.92 -2.44 35.76
CA SER A 665 6.83 -3.51 36.19
C SER A 665 8.29 -3.14 35.85
N TYR A 666 9.21 -3.41 36.78
CA TYR A 666 10.64 -3.22 36.60
C TYR A 666 11.33 -4.56 36.39
N THR A 667 11.84 -4.80 35.18
CA THR A 667 12.29 -6.11 34.72
C THR A 667 13.80 -6.36 34.86
N GLN A 668 14.58 -5.41 35.39
CA GLN A 668 16.03 -5.53 35.56
C GLN A 668 16.46 -5.90 36.99
N LEU A 669 15.61 -6.59 37.75
CA LEU A 669 15.99 -7.13 39.07
C LEU A 669 16.55 -8.54 38.95
N PRO A 670 17.37 -8.99 39.93
CA PRO A 670 17.77 -10.39 40.02
C PRO A 670 16.56 -11.33 40.05
N THR A 671 16.75 -12.53 39.49
CA THR A 671 15.73 -13.59 39.50
C THR A 671 15.17 -13.82 40.90
N GLY A 672 13.84 -13.87 41.03
CA GLY A 672 13.13 -14.07 42.30
C GLY A 672 12.57 -12.80 42.94
N PHE A 673 12.87 -11.61 42.40
CA PHE A 673 12.31 -10.34 42.86
C PHE A 673 11.37 -9.73 41.81
N THR A 674 10.23 -9.18 42.27
CA THR A 674 9.35 -8.36 41.43
C THR A 674 9.46 -6.91 41.85
N GLY A 675 9.72 -6.03 40.90
CA GLY A 675 9.88 -4.59 41.14
C GLY A 675 8.83 -3.80 40.40
N PHE A 676 8.53 -2.62 40.94
CA PHE A 676 7.73 -1.61 40.27
C PHE A 676 8.54 -0.32 40.18
N THR A 677 8.47 0.34 39.03
CA THR A 677 9.10 1.64 38.79
C THR A 677 8.06 2.63 38.24
N ARG A 678 8.40 3.91 38.26
CA ARG A 678 7.59 4.91 37.56
C ARG A 678 7.66 4.66 36.05
N PRO A 679 6.54 4.72 35.31
CA PRO A 679 6.55 4.56 33.86
C PRO A 679 7.37 5.66 33.18
N ALA A 680 7.89 5.35 31.99
CA ALA A 680 8.63 6.31 31.16
C ALA A 680 7.75 7.48 30.67
N LEU A 681 6.45 7.25 30.53
CA LEU A 681 5.47 8.24 30.10
C LEU A 681 4.89 9.01 31.29
N LEU A 682 5.01 10.33 31.24
CA LEU A 682 4.16 11.25 31.99
C LEU A 682 2.83 11.39 31.24
N GLY A 683 1.82 10.64 31.67
CA GLY A 683 0.46 10.79 31.15
C GLY A 683 -0.21 12.06 31.68
N ASP A 684 -1.05 12.68 30.85
CA ASP A 684 -1.77 13.90 31.21
C ASP A 684 -3.28 13.64 31.25
N PRO A 685 -3.92 13.66 32.43
CA PRO A 685 -5.37 13.47 32.54
C PRO A 685 -6.18 14.62 31.93
N ASN A 686 -5.56 15.76 31.63
CA ASN A 686 -6.21 16.95 31.07
C ASN A 686 -6.11 17.04 29.54
N LEU A 687 -5.60 16.01 28.86
CA LEU A 687 -5.54 15.98 27.39
C LEU A 687 -6.88 16.34 26.77
N ARG A 688 -6.83 17.21 25.76
CA ARG A 688 -8.00 17.62 24.96
C ARG A 688 -8.02 16.86 23.64
N PRO A 689 -9.20 16.65 23.02
CA PRO A 689 -9.26 16.12 21.67
C PRO A 689 -8.58 17.07 20.68
N GLU A 690 -8.03 16.49 19.62
CA GLU A 690 -7.53 17.20 18.45
C GLU A 690 -8.70 17.49 17.51
N PHE A 691 -8.61 18.54 16.70
CA PHE A 691 -9.60 18.80 15.65
C PHE A 691 -8.92 19.05 14.31
N THR A 692 -9.38 18.37 13.27
CA THR A 692 -8.99 18.65 11.89
C THR A 692 -10.12 19.37 11.19
N GLN A 693 -9.87 20.62 10.79
CA GLN A 693 -10.79 21.47 10.05
C GLN A 693 -10.44 21.37 8.57
N THR A 694 -11.40 20.96 7.74
CA THR A 694 -11.19 20.74 6.30
C THR A 694 -12.15 21.61 5.51
N PHE A 695 -11.61 22.39 4.57
CA PHE A 695 -12.36 23.08 3.54
C PHE A 695 -12.04 22.46 2.19
N GLU A 696 -13.07 22.16 1.40
CA GLU A 696 -12.92 21.66 0.03
C GLU A 696 -13.81 22.42 -0.93
N SER A 697 -13.27 22.67 -2.11
CA SER A 697 -14.03 23.14 -3.26
C SER A 697 -13.60 22.35 -4.48
N GLY A 698 -14.55 22.02 -5.34
CA GLY A 698 -14.26 21.32 -6.58
C GLY A 698 -15.24 21.64 -7.68
N ILE A 699 -14.82 21.31 -8.89
CA ILE A 699 -15.64 21.39 -10.10
C ILE A 699 -15.52 20.07 -10.84
N GLU A 700 -16.64 19.63 -11.38
CA GLU A 700 -16.75 18.45 -12.20
C GLU A 700 -17.43 18.81 -13.50
N LEU A 701 -16.82 18.42 -14.62
CA LEU A 701 -17.27 18.75 -15.96
C LEU A 701 -17.25 17.49 -16.82
N ALA A 702 -18.35 17.23 -17.52
CA ALA A 702 -18.43 16.20 -18.54
C ALA A 702 -18.62 16.86 -19.92
N PHE A 703 -17.92 16.34 -20.93
CA PHE A 703 -17.92 16.87 -22.28
C PHE A 703 -18.21 15.77 -23.31
N LEU A 704 -18.67 16.19 -24.49
CA LEU A 704 -18.76 15.36 -25.70
C LEU A 704 -19.57 14.06 -25.49
N LYS A 705 -20.77 14.16 -24.90
CA LYS A 705 -21.60 13.01 -24.49
C LYS A 705 -20.85 12.09 -23.49
N ASN A 706 -20.33 12.68 -22.42
CA ASN A 706 -19.60 11.98 -21.35
C ASN A 706 -18.30 11.27 -21.78
N ARG A 707 -17.73 11.63 -22.94
CA ARG A 707 -16.49 11.01 -23.46
C ARG A 707 -15.22 11.62 -22.90
N LEU A 708 -15.31 12.74 -22.20
CA LEU A 708 -14.22 13.38 -21.48
C LEU A 708 -14.79 13.95 -20.18
N ASN A 709 -14.16 13.60 -19.06
CA ASN A 709 -14.54 14.03 -17.73
C ASN A 709 -13.34 14.67 -17.04
N LEU A 710 -13.59 15.77 -16.34
CA LEU A 710 -12.62 16.50 -15.54
C LEU A 710 -13.18 16.69 -14.14
N ASP A 711 -12.49 16.17 -13.13
CA ASP A 711 -12.73 16.49 -11.71
C ASP A 711 -11.50 17.22 -11.17
N VAL A 712 -11.71 18.43 -10.65
CA VAL A 712 -10.69 19.24 -9.99
C VAL A 712 -11.16 19.54 -8.57
N THR A 713 -10.32 19.23 -7.58
CA THR A 713 -10.59 19.49 -6.17
C THR A 713 -9.41 20.23 -5.54
N VAL A 714 -9.70 21.32 -4.85
CA VAL A 714 -8.76 22.04 -3.96
C VAL A 714 -9.18 21.84 -2.52
N TYR A 715 -8.19 21.64 -1.64
CA TYR A 715 -8.45 21.45 -0.22
C TYR A 715 -7.44 22.18 0.67
N ASP A 716 -7.90 22.59 1.85
CA ASP A 716 -7.07 23.07 2.96
C ASP A 716 -7.56 22.38 4.25
N ALA A 717 -6.67 21.60 4.86
CA ALA A 717 -6.92 20.86 6.09
C ALA A 717 -5.93 21.33 7.17
N VAL A 718 -6.46 21.79 8.31
CA VAL A 718 -5.67 22.25 9.45
C VAL A 718 -6.01 21.40 10.67
N SER A 719 -5.03 20.64 11.14
CA SER A 719 -5.11 19.82 12.35
C SER A 719 -4.56 20.63 13.53
N LYS A 720 -5.39 20.86 14.54
CA LYS A 720 -5.10 21.68 15.74
C LYS A 720 -5.10 20.82 17.00
N ASP A 721 -4.46 21.34 18.05
CA ASP A 721 -4.37 20.72 19.37
C ASP A 721 -3.84 19.28 19.32
N GLN A 722 -2.94 19.00 18.37
CA GLN A 722 -2.40 17.67 18.12
C GLN A 722 -1.76 17.07 19.38
N ILE A 723 -2.15 15.86 19.73
CA ILE A 723 -1.65 15.11 20.89
C ILE A 723 -0.44 14.32 20.44
N ILE A 724 0.68 14.55 21.12
CA ILE A 724 1.94 13.86 20.85
C ILE A 724 2.61 13.43 22.15
N ARG A 725 3.53 12.47 22.03
CA ARG A 725 4.48 12.13 23.10
C ARG A 725 5.80 12.84 22.81
N VAL A 726 6.11 13.88 23.56
CA VAL A 726 7.39 14.61 23.41
C VAL A 726 8.43 14.06 24.37
N PRO A 727 9.70 13.91 23.95
CA PRO A 727 10.79 13.70 24.87
C PRO A 727 10.87 14.83 25.90
N VAL A 728 11.09 14.48 27.16
CA VAL A 728 11.31 15.46 28.23
C VAL A 728 12.64 15.20 28.92
N SER A 729 13.17 16.21 29.61
CA SER A 729 14.39 16.04 30.40
C SER A 729 14.20 14.92 31.43
N ALA A 730 15.17 14.00 31.48
CA ALA A 730 15.19 12.93 32.48
C ALA A 730 15.17 13.46 33.94
N ALA A 731 15.54 14.73 34.15
CA ALA A 731 15.43 15.41 35.45
C ALA A 731 13.98 15.55 35.95
N THR A 732 12.98 15.53 35.05
CA THR A 732 11.56 15.48 35.42
C THR A 732 11.16 14.14 36.03
N GLY A 733 12.02 13.12 35.92
CA GLY A 733 11.72 11.74 36.25
C GLY A 733 11.07 10.95 35.11
N TYR A 734 10.76 11.57 33.98
CA TYR A 734 10.13 10.89 32.85
C TYR A 734 11.04 10.93 31.62
N ILE A 735 10.72 10.10 30.63
CA ILE A 735 11.41 10.08 29.33
C ILE A 735 10.55 10.84 28.31
N THR A 736 9.24 10.69 28.37
CA THR A 736 8.28 11.36 27.47
C THR A 736 7.09 11.91 28.25
N ALA A 737 6.46 12.96 27.74
CA ALA A 737 5.18 13.46 28.23
C ALA A 737 4.13 13.48 27.12
N ALA A 738 2.90 13.08 27.42
CA ALA A 738 1.76 13.24 26.52
C ALA A 738 1.20 14.66 26.65
N VAL A 739 1.15 15.40 25.54
CA VAL A 739 0.75 16.82 25.53
C VAL A 739 -0.02 17.16 24.26
N ASN A 740 -0.94 18.13 24.33
CA ASN A 740 -1.42 18.85 23.15
C ASN A 740 -0.33 19.85 22.73
N ALA A 741 0.35 19.63 21.61
CA ALA A 741 1.61 20.32 21.31
C ALA A 741 1.85 20.67 19.84
N GLY A 742 0.80 20.93 19.06
CA GLY A 742 1.01 21.67 17.82
C GLY A 742 -0.16 21.71 16.86
N SER A 743 0.09 22.38 15.75
CA SER A 743 -0.80 22.41 14.60
C SER A 743 -0.05 22.19 13.29
N MET A 744 -0.72 21.56 12.33
CA MET A 744 -0.16 21.22 11.03
C MET A 744 -1.20 21.47 9.94
N ARG A 745 -0.72 21.86 8.75
CA ARG A 745 -1.57 22.08 7.57
C ARG A 745 -1.19 21.15 6.44
N ASN A 746 -2.19 20.58 5.79
CA ASN A 746 -2.10 20.00 4.46
C ASN A 746 -2.98 20.81 3.51
N ARG A 747 -2.41 21.29 2.42
CA ARG A 747 -3.15 21.96 1.35
C ARG A 747 -2.77 21.38 0.01
N GLY A 748 -3.72 21.24 -0.89
CA GLY A 748 -3.42 20.59 -2.15
C GLY A 748 -4.46 20.77 -3.24
N LEU A 749 -4.08 20.23 -4.40
CA LEU A 749 -4.85 20.20 -5.63
C LEU A 749 -4.87 18.75 -6.13
N GLU A 750 -6.05 18.25 -6.43
CA GLU A 750 -6.31 16.94 -7.02
C GLU A 750 -6.98 17.15 -8.37
N ILE A 751 -6.46 16.52 -9.41
CA ILE A 751 -7.00 16.57 -10.78
C ILE A 751 -7.19 15.14 -11.25
N THR A 752 -8.34 14.86 -11.82
CA THR A 752 -8.61 13.61 -12.54
C THR A 752 -9.22 13.96 -13.89
N VAL A 753 -8.62 13.40 -14.94
CA VAL A 753 -9.10 13.50 -16.31
C VAL A 753 -9.33 12.10 -16.81
N SER A 754 -10.56 11.75 -17.14
CA SER A 754 -10.87 10.46 -17.76
C SER A 754 -11.56 10.68 -19.10
N GLY A 755 -11.42 9.73 -20.02
CA GLY A 755 -12.10 9.84 -21.29
C GLY A 755 -12.00 8.60 -22.15
N THR A 756 -12.80 8.61 -23.21
CA THR A 756 -12.87 7.55 -24.21
C THR A 756 -12.67 8.15 -25.60
N PRO A 757 -11.41 8.49 -25.98
CA PRO A 757 -11.14 9.26 -27.20
C PRO A 757 -11.56 8.55 -28.49
N VAL A 758 -11.58 7.22 -28.49
CA VAL A 758 -12.03 6.42 -29.64
C VAL A 758 -13.03 5.36 -29.18
N VAL A 759 -14.18 5.31 -29.84
CA VAL A 759 -15.17 4.23 -29.74
C VAL A 759 -15.57 3.86 -31.16
N SER A 760 -15.43 2.58 -31.48
CA SER A 760 -15.85 1.98 -32.74
C SER A 760 -16.30 0.54 -32.47
N THR A 761 -16.85 -0.13 -33.47
CA THR A 761 -17.32 -1.52 -33.35
C THR A 761 -16.21 -2.48 -32.93
N ASP A 762 -15.01 -2.31 -33.47
CA ASP A 762 -13.88 -3.21 -33.25
C ASP A 762 -12.86 -2.69 -32.24
N PHE A 763 -12.83 -1.38 -31.98
CA PHE A 763 -11.81 -0.76 -31.16
C PHE A 763 -12.37 0.29 -30.20
N SER A 764 -11.95 0.23 -28.94
CA SER A 764 -12.16 1.30 -27.96
C SER A 764 -10.89 1.64 -27.21
N TRP A 765 -10.72 2.91 -26.86
CA TRP A 765 -9.63 3.39 -26.03
C TRP A 765 -10.22 4.19 -24.87
N ASN A 766 -9.97 3.71 -23.65
CA ASN A 766 -10.25 4.43 -22.42
C ASN A 766 -8.93 4.91 -21.81
N THR A 767 -8.91 6.13 -21.30
CA THR A 767 -7.75 6.72 -20.62
C THR A 767 -8.19 7.41 -19.33
N SER A 768 -7.38 7.32 -18.30
CA SER A 768 -7.57 7.98 -17.02
C SER A 768 -6.23 8.51 -16.54
N PHE A 769 -6.15 9.81 -16.32
CA PHE A 769 -5.01 10.50 -15.76
C PHE A 769 -5.41 11.10 -14.42
N ASN A 770 -4.71 10.73 -13.36
CA ASN A 770 -4.84 11.32 -12.03
C ASN A 770 -3.54 12.04 -11.68
N TRP A 771 -3.66 13.20 -11.06
CA TRP A 771 -2.53 14.00 -10.59
C TRP A 771 -2.91 14.65 -9.26
N SER A 772 -1.95 14.74 -8.34
CA SER A 772 -2.15 15.50 -7.11
C SER A 772 -0.86 16.07 -6.56
N ALA A 773 -0.97 17.24 -5.93
CA ALA A 773 0.10 17.87 -5.19
C ALA A 773 -0.40 18.26 -3.79
N ASN A 774 0.31 17.80 -2.76
CA ASN A 774 0.06 18.17 -1.38
C ASN A 774 1.25 18.96 -0.84
N ARG A 775 1.00 20.03 -0.09
CA ARG A 775 2.03 20.74 0.67
C ARG A 775 1.70 20.66 2.14
N ASN A 776 2.56 19.95 2.85
CA ASN A 776 2.49 19.83 4.29
C ASN A 776 3.36 20.91 4.95
N LYS A 777 2.88 21.48 6.06
CA LYS A 777 3.65 22.44 6.86
C LYS A 777 3.32 22.30 8.35
N VAL A 778 4.35 22.19 9.18
CA VAL A 778 4.25 22.36 10.64
C VAL A 778 4.05 23.85 10.90
N LEU A 779 2.89 24.20 11.47
CA LEU A 779 2.54 25.60 11.75
C LEU A 779 3.06 26.04 13.10
N GLU A 780 2.87 25.18 14.10
CA GLU A 780 3.18 25.45 15.49
C GLU A 780 3.56 24.16 16.18
N ILE A 781 4.55 24.23 17.07
CA ILE A 781 4.77 23.28 18.14
C ILE A 781 4.69 24.04 19.46
N ARG A 782 4.57 23.33 20.58
CA ARG A 782 4.52 23.95 21.91
C ARG A 782 5.68 24.94 22.14
N ASP A 783 5.39 26.11 22.70
CA ASP A 783 6.32 27.25 22.82
C ASP A 783 7.63 26.97 23.59
N ASP A 784 7.66 25.94 24.44
CA ASP A 784 8.86 25.52 25.18
C ASP A 784 9.74 24.54 24.40
N LEU A 785 9.36 24.18 23.17
CA LEU A 785 10.11 23.32 22.27
C LEU A 785 10.57 24.11 21.03
N SER A 786 11.84 23.98 20.67
CA SER A 786 12.37 24.53 19.41
C SER A 786 12.27 23.56 18.23
N GLU A 787 12.31 22.25 18.53
CA GLU A 787 12.20 21.16 17.55
C GLU A 787 11.63 19.90 18.20
N ILE A 788 11.07 19.01 17.38
CA ILE A 788 10.70 17.65 17.80
C ILE A 788 11.45 16.64 16.92
N ASN A 789 12.28 15.80 17.52
CA ASN A 789 12.99 14.74 16.83
C ASN A 789 12.06 13.54 16.59
N ILE A 790 11.81 13.21 15.32
CA ILE A 790 10.88 12.13 14.92
C ILE A 790 11.61 10.80 14.78
N ALA A 791 12.70 10.78 14.01
CA ALA A 791 13.54 9.60 13.82
C ALA A 791 14.92 9.97 13.31
N SER A 792 15.87 9.05 13.44
CA SER A 792 17.21 9.19 12.87
C SER A 792 17.68 7.87 12.28
N GLN A 793 18.48 7.96 11.22
CA GLN A 793 19.20 6.83 10.65
C GLN A 793 20.69 7.19 10.56
N SER A 794 21.53 6.36 11.16
CA SER A 794 22.97 6.61 11.22
C SER A 794 23.67 6.09 9.96
N GLY A 795 24.51 6.90 9.34
CA GLY A 795 25.55 6.41 8.43
C GLY A 795 26.71 5.74 9.17
N TYR A 796 27.62 5.15 8.41
CA TYR A 796 28.84 4.57 8.94
C TYR A 796 29.74 5.67 9.55
N VAL A 797 29.90 5.65 10.87
CA VAL A 797 30.79 6.55 11.62
C VAL A 797 30.48 8.04 11.37
N GLY A 798 29.22 8.46 11.58
CA GLY A 798 28.88 9.86 11.88
C GLY A 798 28.08 10.65 10.84
N ALA A 799 27.72 10.08 9.68
CA ALA A 799 26.77 10.70 8.75
C ALA A 799 25.31 10.42 9.15
N THR A 800 24.89 10.89 10.31
CA THR A 800 23.52 10.71 10.78
C THR A 800 22.59 11.70 10.09
N VAL A 801 21.44 11.21 9.63
CA VAL A 801 20.33 12.04 9.16
C VAL A 801 19.16 11.89 10.14
N THR A 802 18.51 13.00 10.44
CA THR A 802 17.44 13.11 11.43
C THR A 802 16.23 13.82 10.83
N MET A 803 15.05 13.23 10.96
CA MET A 803 13.79 13.88 10.60
C MET A 803 13.29 14.69 11.80
N LYS A 804 13.03 15.99 11.58
CA LYS A 804 12.65 16.92 12.66
C LYS A 804 11.42 17.73 12.30
N LEU A 805 10.55 17.97 13.27
CA LEU A 805 9.48 18.96 13.16
C LEU A 805 9.95 20.30 13.71
N ILE A 806 9.99 21.30 12.84
CA ILE A 806 10.32 22.69 13.18
C ILE A 806 9.24 23.59 12.57
N PRO A 807 8.65 24.53 13.31
CA PRO A 807 7.67 25.47 12.75
C PRO A 807 8.20 26.14 11.49
N GLY A 808 7.37 26.19 10.45
CA GLY A 808 7.77 26.73 9.15
C GLY A 808 8.23 25.68 8.14
N GLN A 809 8.66 24.50 8.59
CA GLN A 809 9.20 23.42 7.76
C GLN A 809 8.13 22.37 7.41
N PRO A 810 8.30 21.61 6.31
CA PRO A 810 7.45 20.47 6.00
C PRO A 810 7.67 19.33 7.02
N TYR A 811 6.66 18.48 7.23
CA TYR A 811 6.78 17.29 8.10
C TYR A 811 7.93 16.38 7.67
N GLY A 812 8.18 16.27 6.36
CA GLY A 812 9.21 15.44 5.75
C GLY A 812 10.65 15.94 5.85
N ALA A 813 10.91 17.06 6.55
CA ALA A 813 12.21 17.71 6.55
C ALA A 813 13.32 16.84 7.17
N LEU A 814 14.39 16.63 6.40
CA LEU A 814 15.56 15.85 6.77
C LEU A 814 16.74 16.78 7.09
N PHE A 815 17.39 16.51 8.24
CA PHE A 815 18.51 17.29 8.76
C PHE A 815 19.76 16.43 8.88
N GLY A 816 20.92 16.97 8.56
CA GLY A 816 22.19 16.25 8.68
C GLY A 816 23.41 17.15 8.55
N THR A 817 24.59 16.53 8.59
CA THR A 817 25.87 17.24 8.49
C THR A 817 26.12 17.71 7.06
N VAL A 818 26.55 18.96 6.90
CA VAL A 818 26.89 19.60 5.63
C VAL A 818 28.37 20.04 5.62
N PHE A 819 28.91 20.30 4.43
CA PHE A 819 30.14 21.05 4.25
C PHE A 819 29.95 22.49 4.72
N GLN A 820 31.00 23.02 5.36
CA GLN A 820 31.07 24.43 5.70
C GLN A 820 31.17 25.23 4.41
N ARG A 821 30.41 26.33 4.33
CA ARG A 821 30.37 27.22 3.18
C ARG A 821 30.76 28.62 3.59
N ASP A 822 31.37 29.37 2.68
CA ASP A 822 31.75 30.75 2.92
C ASP A 822 30.55 31.69 2.70
N TYR A 823 30.21 32.43 3.75
CA TYR A 823 29.15 33.44 3.74
C TYR A 823 29.72 34.87 3.72
N GLY A 824 31.04 35.04 3.79
CA GLY A 824 31.67 36.36 3.97
C GLY A 824 31.12 37.05 5.22
N ASP A 825 30.51 38.22 5.02
CA ASP A 825 29.88 39.01 6.09
C ASP A 825 28.41 38.63 6.37
N ASP A 826 27.80 37.74 5.55
CA ASP A 826 26.41 37.31 5.75
C ASP A 826 26.31 36.32 6.93
N THR A 827 25.24 36.44 7.72
CA THR A 827 24.96 35.46 8.79
C THR A 827 24.32 34.21 8.20
N PRO A 828 24.90 33.00 8.37
CA PRO A 828 24.30 31.76 7.89
C PRO A 828 22.96 31.49 8.58
N ASP A 829 21.97 31.01 7.81
CA ASP A 829 20.73 30.50 8.39
C ASP A 829 21.03 29.26 9.27
N PRO A 830 20.51 29.17 10.50
CA PRO A 830 20.77 28.05 11.41
C PRO A 830 20.08 26.75 10.99
N ILE A 831 19.03 26.83 10.15
CA ILE A 831 18.21 25.71 9.70
C ILE A 831 18.56 25.37 8.25
N GLU A 832 18.62 26.35 7.37
CA GLU A 832 18.77 26.16 5.92
C GLU A 832 20.25 26.21 5.49
N VAL A 833 20.58 25.43 4.44
CA VAL A 833 21.89 25.45 3.79
C VAL A 833 21.79 26.10 2.41
N ASP A 834 22.61 27.12 2.15
CA ASP A 834 22.71 27.73 0.81
C ASP A 834 23.76 26.98 -0.01
N THR A 835 23.31 26.02 -0.82
CA THR A 835 24.20 25.18 -1.65
C THR A 835 24.86 25.92 -2.81
N SER A 836 24.46 27.18 -3.08
CA SER A 836 25.08 28.02 -4.13
C SER A 836 26.39 28.68 -3.70
N ARG A 837 26.66 28.72 -2.38
CA ARG A 837 27.88 29.31 -1.80
C ARG A 837 29.07 28.35 -1.95
N PRO A 838 30.30 28.88 -2.14
CA PRO A 838 31.48 28.05 -2.27
C PRO A 838 31.77 27.28 -0.95
N ILE A 839 32.20 26.04 -1.09
CA ILE A 839 32.63 25.20 0.04
C ILE A 839 33.97 25.72 0.58
N VAL A 840 34.12 25.70 1.90
CA VAL A 840 35.40 25.99 2.56
C VAL A 840 36.32 24.78 2.46
N ILE A 841 37.51 25.00 1.91
CA ILE A 841 38.59 24.02 1.81
C ILE A 841 39.62 24.28 2.91
N GLY A 842 39.95 23.25 3.68
CA GLY A 842 40.94 23.34 4.75
C GLY A 842 42.36 23.44 4.22
N ALA A 843 43.30 23.86 5.06
CA ALA A 843 44.73 23.93 4.71
C ALA A 843 45.36 22.57 4.33
N ASN A 844 44.65 21.47 4.58
CA ASN A 844 45.03 20.14 4.14
C ASN A 844 44.62 19.85 2.67
N GLY A 845 43.87 20.75 2.02
CA GLY A 845 43.38 20.65 0.65
C GLY A 845 42.04 19.91 0.51
N PHE A 846 41.37 19.57 1.61
CA PHE A 846 40.08 18.86 1.60
C PHE A 846 38.91 19.72 2.08
N PRO A 847 37.67 19.44 1.64
CA PRO A 847 36.47 20.10 2.15
C PRO A 847 36.34 20.01 3.67
N VAL A 848 35.98 21.13 4.30
CA VAL A 848 35.69 21.21 5.74
C VAL A 848 34.21 20.91 5.95
N ARG A 849 33.91 20.06 6.94
CA ARG A 849 32.53 19.78 7.36
C ARG A 849 32.15 20.56 8.60
N GLU A 850 30.88 20.87 8.74
CA GLU A 850 30.30 21.34 10.00
C GLU A 850 30.44 20.28 11.11
N PRO A 851 30.50 20.69 12.39
CA PRO A 851 30.42 19.74 13.51
C PRO A 851 29.14 18.90 13.44
N ILE A 852 29.20 17.63 13.85
CA ILE A 852 28.04 16.70 13.84
C ILE A 852 26.85 17.23 14.66
N SER A 853 27.10 18.07 15.66
CA SER A 853 26.06 18.74 16.47
C SER A 853 25.30 19.83 15.70
N VAL A 854 25.82 20.30 14.57
CA VAL A 854 25.21 21.32 13.72
C VAL A 854 24.63 20.63 12.49
N GLN A 855 23.36 20.22 12.59
CA GLN A 855 22.63 19.68 11.46
C GLN A 855 21.80 20.77 10.81
N LYS A 856 21.88 20.86 9.47
CA LYS A 856 21.02 21.73 8.65
C LYS A 856 20.07 20.89 7.82
N LYS A 857 18.99 21.49 7.36
CA LYS A 857 18.06 20.86 6.43
C LYS A 857 18.77 20.57 5.12
N ILE A 858 18.68 19.32 4.67
CA ILE A 858 19.38 18.80 3.49
C ILE A 858 18.44 18.10 2.50
N GLY A 859 17.16 17.94 2.83
CA GLY A 859 16.14 17.43 1.90
C GLY A 859 14.73 17.40 2.49
N ASP A 860 13.75 17.06 1.64
CA ASP A 860 12.36 16.82 2.02
C ASP A 860 11.86 15.48 1.47
N SER A 861 11.38 14.61 2.36
CA SER A 861 10.86 13.29 1.99
C SER A 861 9.48 13.32 1.32
N GLN A 862 8.75 14.43 1.42
CA GLN A 862 7.42 14.55 0.81
C GLN A 862 7.54 14.86 -0.69
N PRO A 863 6.76 14.18 -1.56
CA PRO A 863 6.78 14.48 -2.98
C PRO A 863 6.13 15.82 -3.28
N ASP A 864 6.68 16.53 -4.27
CA ASP A 864 6.06 17.74 -4.81
C ASP A 864 4.73 17.40 -5.50
N TRP A 865 4.66 16.27 -6.18
CA TRP A 865 3.43 15.76 -6.77
C TRP A 865 3.52 14.26 -7.08
N ILE A 866 2.35 13.65 -7.22
CA ILE A 866 2.18 12.26 -7.66
C ILE A 866 1.21 12.21 -8.83
N ALA A 867 1.38 11.25 -9.73
CA ALA A 867 0.49 11.07 -10.87
C ALA A 867 0.40 9.61 -11.31
N GLY A 868 -0.76 9.24 -11.84
CA GLY A 868 -1.00 7.96 -12.47
C GLY A 868 -1.68 8.14 -13.81
N TRP A 869 -1.26 7.35 -14.81
CA TRP A 869 -1.84 7.39 -16.14
C TRP A 869 -2.17 5.98 -16.63
N ASN A 870 -3.46 5.66 -16.60
CA ASN A 870 -4.02 4.39 -17.00
C ASN A 870 -4.60 4.47 -18.41
N ASN A 871 -4.28 3.49 -19.26
CA ASN A 871 -4.78 3.39 -20.63
C ASN A 871 -5.25 1.96 -20.91
N THR A 872 -6.48 1.81 -21.39
CA THR A 872 -7.04 0.53 -21.79
C THR A 872 -7.47 0.60 -23.25
N PHE A 873 -6.83 -0.19 -24.09
CA PHE A 873 -7.15 -0.37 -25.50
C PHE A 873 -7.85 -1.72 -25.68
N ASN A 874 -9.07 -1.73 -26.19
CA ASN A 874 -9.76 -2.94 -26.57
C ASN A 874 -9.77 -3.04 -28.09
N TYR A 875 -9.38 -4.19 -28.63
CA TYR A 875 -9.49 -4.50 -30.05
C TYR A 875 -10.13 -5.88 -30.21
N ARG A 876 -11.42 -5.92 -30.54
CA ARG A 876 -12.25 -7.14 -30.55
C ARG A 876 -12.09 -7.94 -29.26
N ASN A 877 -11.47 -9.11 -29.36
CA ASN A 877 -11.22 -10.04 -28.27
C ASN A 877 -9.95 -9.72 -27.46
N PHE A 878 -9.13 -8.78 -27.90
CA PHE A 878 -7.93 -8.34 -27.20
C PHE A 878 -8.21 -7.13 -26.32
N SER A 879 -7.55 -7.08 -25.17
CA SER A 879 -7.52 -5.91 -24.30
C SER A 879 -6.09 -5.69 -23.82
N LEU A 880 -5.56 -4.50 -24.05
CA LEU A 880 -4.24 -4.07 -23.61
C LEU A 880 -4.42 -2.95 -22.59
N ASN A 881 -3.93 -3.16 -21.36
CA ASN A 881 -3.86 -2.14 -20.34
C ASN A 881 -2.41 -1.71 -20.10
N ILE A 882 -2.18 -0.41 -19.93
CA ILE A 882 -0.89 0.21 -19.63
C ILE A 882 -1.10 1.22 -18.50
N LEU A 883 -0.38 1.05 -17.40
CA LEU A 883 -0.40 1.96 -16.26
C LEU A 883 0.99 2.54 -16.02
N PHE A 884 1.11 3.86 -16.17
CA PHE A 884 2.26 4.63 -15.69
C PHE A 884 1.96 5.21 -14.31
N ASP A 885 3.01 5.32 -13.50
CA ASP A 885 2.96 5.90 -12.16
C ASP A 885 4.21 6.78 -11.97
N ALA A 886 4.06 7.89 -11.25
CA ALA A 886 5.11 8.86 -11.03
C ALA A 886 5.02 9.49 -9.64
N ARG A 887 6.19 9.69 -9.04
CA ARG A 887 6.37 10.42 -7.79
C ARG A 887 7.60 11.31 -7.92
N VAL A 888 7.42 12.62 -7.84
CA VAL A 888 8.47 13.58 -8.19
C VAL A 888 8.63 14.65 -7.12
N GLY A 889 9.89 15.04 -6.89
CA GLY A 889 10.29 16.13 -5.99
C GLY A 889 10.66 15.72 -4.57
N GLN A 890 10.69 14.42 -4.26
CA GLN A 890 11.10 13.90 -2.95
C GLN A 890 12.58 13.55 -2.89
N ASP A 891 13.16 13.73 -1.72
CA ASP A 891 14.52 13.34 -1.37
C ASP A 891 14.56 12.13 -0.44
N ARG A 892 15.63 11.34 -0.52
CA ARG A 892 15.89 10.20 0.37
C ARG A 892 17.33 10.19 0.84
N TYR A 893 17.53 9.86 2.11
CA TYR A 893 18.82 9.44 2.63
C TYR A 893 19.13 8.01 2.16
N ASN A 894 20.17 7.89 1.34
CA ASN A 894 20.69 6.62 0.85
C ASN A 894 21.78 6.09 1.78
N GLN A 895 21.36 5.37 2.83
CA GLN A 895 22.30 4.76 3.77
C GLN A 895 23.23 3.74 3.08
N LEU A 896 22.75 3.07 2.03
CA LEU A 896 23.54 2.10 1.27
C LEU A 896 24.70 2.79 0.55
N ALA A 897 24.47 3.92 -0.11
CA ALA A 897 25.53 4.70 -0.75
C ALA A 897 26.58 5.17 0.26
N ASN A 898 26.15 5.58 1.46
CA ASN A 898 27.06 5.90 2.55
C ASN A 898 27.98 4.73 2.90
N PHE A 899 27.40 3.55 3.13
CA PHE A 899 28.14 2.35 3.45
C PHE A 899 29.01 1.85 2.27
N TYR A 900 28.54 1.91 1.03
CA TYR A 900 29.32 1.49 -0.13
C TYR A 900 30.53 2.40 -0.37
N SER A 901 30.38 3.72 -0.21
CA SER A 901 31.52 4.66 -0.27
C SER A 901 32.52 4.41 0.85
N ALA A 902 32.01 4.03 2.02
CA ALA A 902 32.78 3.64 3.17
C ALA A 902 33.62 2.37 2.91
N PHE A 903 33.06 1.36 2.27
CA PHE A 903 33.73 0.06 2.11
C PHE A 903 34.46 -0.12 0.76
N GLY A 904 34.54 0.94 -0.05
CA GLY A 904 35.24 0.91 -1.35
C GLY A 904 34.47 0.13 -2.42
N ILE A 905 33.15 -0.05 -2.23
CA ILE A 905 32.28 -0.82 -3.11
C ILE A 905 31.61 0.08 -4.14
N SER A 906 31.30 1.33 -3.78
CA SER A 906 30.64 2.26 -4.69
C SER A 906 31.51 2.55 -5.89
N SER A 907 30.91 2.63 -7.08
CA SER A 907 31.58 3.02 -8.32
C SER A 907 32.34 4.36 -8.21
N ILE A 908 31.87 5.30 -7.39
CA ILE A 908 32.57 6.56 -7.16
C ILE A 908 33.97 6.36 -6.57
N THR A 909 34.22 5.24 -5.88
CA THR A 909 35.51 4.97 -5.23
C THR A 909 36.56 4.42 -6.18
N GLU A 910 36.26 4.24 -7.47
CA GLU A 910 37.25 3.79 -8.47
C GLU A 910 38.35 4.84 -8.70
N ASN A 911 38.02 6.12 -8.60
CA ASN A 911 38.97 7.22 -8.71
C ASN A 911 39.84 7.40 -7.45
N ARG A 912 39.80 6.46 -6.50
CA ARG A 912 40.42 6.64 -5.18
C ARG A 912 41.92 6.87 -5.20
N ASN A 913 42.61 6.63 -6.31
CA ASN A 913 44.04 6.91 -6.44
C ASN A 913 44.34 8.13 -7.33
N ASP A 914 43.33 8.92 -7.68
CA ASP A 914 43.47 10.11 -8.52
C ASP A 914 43.96 11.34 -7.72
N TYR A 915 44.42 12.35 -8.46
CA TYR A 915 44.82 13.66 -7.93
C TYR A 915 43.80 14.73 -8.30
N VAL A 916 43.21 15.39 -7.31
CA VAL A 916 42.09 16.32 -7.48
C VAL A 916 42.39 17.65 -6.80
N VAL A 917 41.94 18.75 -7.41
CA VAL A 917 41.80 20.06 -6.75
C VAL A 917 40.32 20.24 -6.46
N PHE A 918 39.93 20.32 -5.19
CA PHE A 918 38.53 20.54 -4.82
C PHE A 918 38.13 21.99 -5.09
N ASP A 919 36.99 22.18 -5.76
CA ASP A 919 36.40 23.50 -5.98
C ASP A 919 35.90 24.09 -4.65
N GLY A 920 36.31 25.32 -4.36
CA GLY A 920 35.98 26.02 -3.13
C GLY A 920 36.94 27.15 -2.83
N VAL A 921 36.82 27.71 -1.63
CA VAL A 921 37.66 28.81 -1.13
C VAL A 921 38.39 28.41 0.15
N LEU A 922 39.56 28.99 0.38
CA LEU A 922 40.26 28.89 1.65
C LEU A 922 39.59 29.79 2.70
N ALA A 923 40.02 29.69 3.97
CA ALA A 923 39.45 30.47 5.08
C ALA A 923 39.60 32.00 4.92
N ASP A 924 40.45 32.46 4.00
CA ASP A 924 40.63 33.87 3.65
C ASP A 924 39.80 34.34 2.43
N GLY A 925 38.97 33.45 1.87
CA GLY A 925 38.13 33.70 0.70
C GLY A 925 38.82 33.54 -0.66
N SER A 926 40.12 33.21 -0.69
CA SER A 926 40.84 32.95 -1.95
C SER A 926 40.49 31.58 -2.53
N ARG A 927 40.58 31.41 -3.86
CA ARG A 927 40.27 30.15 -4.53
C ARG A 927 41.28 29.06 -4.14
N ASN A 928 40.79 27.85 -3.87
CA ASN A 928 41.68 26.70 -3.66
C ASN A 928 42.36 26.27 -4.98
N GLU A 929 43.68 26.15 -4.96
CA GLU A 929 44.50 25.61 -6.05
C GLU A 929 45.30 24.36 -5.62
N GLN A 930 45.17 23.92 -4.36
CA GLN A 930 45.93 22.80 -3.82
C GLN A 930 45.41 21.48 -4.36
N GLN A 931 46.28 20.77 -5.10
CA GLN A 931 46.04 19.40 -5.53
C GLN A 931 46.30 18.42 -4.39
N VAL A 932 45.42 17.44 -4.24
CA VAL A 932 45.52 16.36 -3.24
C VAL A 932 45.32 15.00 -3.87
N TRP A 933 45.97 13.98 -3.32
CA TRP A 933 45.76 12.58 -3.67
C TRP A 933 44.59 12.02 -2.85
N LEU A 934 43.68 11.28 -3.51
CA LEU A 934 42.50 10.70 -2.83
C LEU A 934 42.80 9.41 -2.06
N GLY A 935 43.95 8.79 -2.32
CA GLY A 935 44.29 7.43 -1.89
C GLY A 935 44.59 7.29 -0.40
N GLN A 936 44.76 6.04 0.03
CA GLN A 936 45.08 5.71 1.41
C GLN A 936 46.59 5.53 1.59
N GLY A 937 47.11 5.97 2.73
CA GLY A 937 48.52 5.87 3.09
C GLY A 937 49.36 6.97 2.45
N VAL A 938 50.60 6.62 2.08
CA VAL A 938 51.58 7.58 1.57
C VAL A 938 51.44 7.72 0.06
N ASP A 939 51.29 8.95 -0.41
CA ASP A 939 51.26 9.34 -1.81
C ASP A 939 52.53 8.84 -2.55
N PRO A 940 52.38 8.05 -3.62
CA PRO A 940 53.52 7.46 -4.33
C PRO A 940 54.35 8.47 -5.14
N ILE A 941 53.82 9.67 -5.42
CA ILE A 941 54.50 10.72 -6.19
C ILE A 941 55.10 11.78 -5.26
N HIS A 942 54.32 12.28 -4.29
CA HIS A 942 54.74 13.41 -3.44
C HIS A 942 55.10 13.02 -2.00
N ASN A 943 55.01 11.74 -1.63
CA ASN A 943 55.40 11.19 -0.32
C ASN A 943 54.70 11.87 0.87
N ARG A 944 53.47 12.35 0.67
CA ARG A 944 52.58 12.90 1.71
C ARG A 944 51.66 11.80 2.22
N ASP A 945 51.50 11.69 3.54
CA ASP A 945 50.58 10.72 4.15
C ASP A 945 49.15 11.27 4.21
N TYR A 946 48.21 10.54 3.60
CA TYR A 946 46.77 10.82 3.56
C TYR A 946 45.96 9.87 4.47
N GLY A 947 46.63 9.03 5.26
CA GLY A 947 46.00 8.19 6.29
C GLY A 947 45.06 7.15 5.70
N ASP A 948 43.77 7.24 6.04
CA ASP A 948 42.74 6.34 5.51
C ASP A 948 42.11 6.83 4.19
N GLY A 949 42.61 7.95 3.64
CA GLY A 949 42.20 8.50 2.34
C GLY A 949 40.89 9.30 2.36
N TYR A 950 40.58 9.93 1.23
CA TYR A 950 39.49 10.91 1.10
C TYR A 950 38.12 10.32 1.44
N TYR A 951 37.78 9.18 0.85
CA TYR A 951 36.45 8.58 1.02
C TYR A 951 36.15 8.16 2.46
N ARG A 952 37.18 7.74 3.20
CA ARG A 952 37.06 7.34 4.62
C ARG A 952 37.13 8.52 5.58
N LEU A 953 37.96 9.53 5.32
CA LEU A 953 38.16 10.61 6.28
C LEU A 953 37.23 11.81 6.05
N HIS A 954 36.91 12.12 4.79
CA HIS A 954 36.28 13.38 4.41
C HIS A 954 34.90 13.19 3.74
N TYR A 955 34.68 12.10 3.00
CA TYR A 955 33.42 11.88 2.28
C TYR A 955 32.32 11.19 3.12
N ARG A 956 32.62 10.03 3.73
CA ARG A 956 31.62 9.19 4.43
C ARG A 956 30.90 9.87 5.60
N GLY A 957 31.49 10.93 6.15
CA GLY A 957 31.05 11.58 7.38
C GLY A 957 30.20 12.83 7.16
N VAL A 958 29.80 13.11 5.92
CA VAL A 958 28.99 14.27 5.54
C VAL A 958 27.69 13.77 4.94
N SER A 959 26.58 14.03 5.64
CA SER A 959 25.26 13.48 5.30
C SER A 959 24.72 14.03 3.97
N GLU A 960 25.04 15.27 3.61
CA GLU A 960 24.54 15.90 2.38
C GLU A 960 24.97 15.14 1.10
N ASN A 961 26.09 14.41 1.13
CA ASN A 961 26.54 13.56 0.01
C ASN A 961 25.62 12.37 -0.28
N PHE A 962 24.72 12.05 0.66
CA PHE A 962 23.90 10.84 0.65
C PHE A 962 22.41 11.17 0.69
N ILE A 963 22.04 12.44 0.56
CA ILE A 963 20.67 12.83 0.23
C ILE A 963 20.57 12.90 -1.29
N GLU A 964 19.68 12.08 -1.84
CA GLU A 964 19.52 11.94 -3.28
C GLU A 964 18.08 12.27 -3.71
N ASP A 965 17.97 12.89 -4.89
CA ASP A 965 16.71 13.04 -5.62
C ASP A 965 16.13 11.65 -5.90
N ALA A 966 15.08 11.32 -5.16
CA ALA A 966 14.40 10.04 -5.21
C ALA A 966 13.17 10.09 -6.13
N SER A 967 13.07 11.09 -7.01
CA SER A 967 12.06 11.17 -8.06
C SER A 967 12.10 9.92 -8.94
N TRP A 968 10.91 9.43 -9.31
CA TRP A 968 10.80 8.33 -10.23
C TRP A 968 9.55 8.38 -11.12
N VAL A 969 9.69 7.77 -12.29
CA VAL A 969 8.59 7.44 -13.20
C VAL A 969 8.73 5.98 -13.57
N ARG A 970 7.63 5.23 -13.60
CA ARG A 970 7.65 3.79 -13.87
C ARG A 970 6.50 3.32 -14.72
N LEU A 971 6.76 2.27 -15.49
CA LEU A 971 5.72 1.44 -16.10
C LEU A 971 5.25 0.45 -15.02
N ARG A 972 4.23 0.86 -14.25
CA ARG A 972 3.71 0.13 -13.09
C ARG A 972 3.09 -1.19 -13.53
N SER A 973 2.29 -1.20 -14.60
CA SER A 973 1.73 -2.44 -15.15
C SER A 973 1.53 -2.37 -16.67
N LEU A 974 1.70 -3.52 -17.32
CA LEU A 974 1.37 -3.77 -18.72
C LEU A 974 0.65 -5.11 -18.78
N SER A 975 -0.63 -5.13 -19.18
CA SER A 975 -1.44 -6.35 -19.24
C SER A 975 -2.06 -6.53 -20.62
N LEU A 976 -1.79 -7.68 -21.25
CA LEU A 976 -2.43 -8.08 -22.51
C LEU A 976 -3.34 -9.28 -22.23
N MET A 977 -4.63 -9.10 -22.43
CA MET A 977 -5.66 -10.11 -22.30
C MET A 977 -6.22 -10.49 -23.67
N TYR A 978 -6.49 -11.78 -23.85
CA TYR A 978 -7.26 -12.33 -24.96
C TYR A 978 -8.47 -13.10 -24.43
N ARG A 979 -9.67 -12.65 -24.79
CA ARG A 979 -10.94 -13.33 -24.51
C ARG A 979 -11.19 -14.35 -25.61
N LEU A 980 -11.36 -15.63 -25.25
CA LEU A 980 -11.60 -16.66 -26.25
C LEU A 980 -13.01 -16.45 -26.84
N PRO A 981 -13.14 -16.30 -28.17
CA PRO A 981 -14.46 -16.20 -28.78
C PRO A 981 -15.29 -17.46 -28.51
N GLN A 982 -16.60 -17.28 -28.33
CA GLN A 982 -17.53 -18.37 -27.98
C GLN A 982 -17.48 -19.53 -28.98
N SER A 983 -17.15 -19.27 -30.25
CA SER A 983 -17.00 -20.28 -31.29
C SER A 983 -15.86 -21.27 -31.03
N LEU A 984 -14.88 -20.91 -30.20
CA LEU A 984 -13.72 -21.75 -29.87
C LEU A 984 -13.90 -22.55 -28.57
N ILE A 985 -14.96 -22.28 -27.81
CA ILE A 985 -15.22 -22.95 -26.52
C ILE A 985 -16.55 -23.72 -26.57
N PRO A 986 -16.63 -24.92 -25.97
CA PRO A 986 -17.86 -25.71 -25.96
C PRO A 986 -18.94 -24.99 -25.15
N ALA A 987 -19.90 -24.36 -25.84
CA ALA A 987 -20.91 -23.47 -25.25
C ALA A 987 -21.83 -24.12 -24.19
N ARG A 988 -21.90 -25.45 -24.15
CA ARG A 988 -22.65 -26.19 -23.12
C ARG A 988 -21.90 -26.38 -21.80
N ALA A 989 -20.58 -26.18 -21.80
CA ALA A 989 -19.72 -26.39 -20.63
C ALA A 989 -19.01 -25.11 -20.18
N LEU A 990 -18.71 -24.18 -21.10
CA LEU A 990 -18.00 -22.94 -20.81
C LEU A 990 -18.81 -21.73 -21.30
N LYS A 991 -19.01 -20.76 -20.41
CA LYS A 991 -19.68 -19.47 -20.71
C LYS A 991 -18.69 -18.41 -21.17
N ASN A 992 -17.47 -18.43 -20.64
CA ASN A 992 -16.40 -17.53 -21.04
C ASN A 992 -15.03 -18.13 -20.68
N ALA A 993 -14.00 -17.73 -21.40
CA ALA A 993 -12.61 -18.01 -21.05
C ALA A 993 -11.72 -16.86 -21.50
N SER A 994 -10.67 -16.56 -20.74
CA SER A 994 -9.64 -15.58 -21.12
C SER A 994 -8.28 -15.99 -20.62
N ILE A 995 -7.25 -15.60 -21.37
CA ILE A 995 -5.85 -15.68 -20.95
C ILE A 995 -5.27 -14.28 -20.93
N SER A 996 -4.49 -13.93 -19.91
CA SER A 996 -3.79 -12.65 -19.83
C SER A 996 -2.34 -12.82 -19.44
N PHE A 997 -1.46 -12.07 -20.08
CA PHE A 997 -0.08 -11.87 -19.67
C PHE A 997 0.05 -10.49 -19.05
N THR A 998 0.55 -10.40 -17.83
CA THR A 998 0.74 -9.15 -17.08
C THR A 998 2.18 -9.03 -16.63
N GLY A 999 2.79 -7.87 -16.83
CA GLY A 999 4.07 -7.53 -16.23
C GLY A 999 3.94 -6.31 -15.34
N ASN A 1000 4.47 -6.37 -14.12
CA ASN A 1000 4.49 -5.22 -13.20
C ASN A 1000 5.91 -4.71 -12.98
N ASN A 1001 6.02 -3.40 -12.75
CA ASN A 1001 7.28 -2.67 -12.55
C ASN A 1001 8.33 -3.00 -13.64
N LEU A 1002 7.89 -3.03 -14.91
CA LEU A 1002 8.72 -3.45 -16.04
C LEU A 1002 9.84 -2.46 -16.36
N TRP A 1003 9.62 -1.18 -16.04
CA TRP A 1003 10.57 -0.11 -16.29
C TRP A 1003 10.51 0.93 -15.16
N LEU A 1004 11.67 1.40 -14.72
CA LEU A 1004 11.86 2.41 -13.69
C LEU A 1004 12.90 3.43 -14.18
N TRP A 1005 12.53 4.70 -14.20
CA TRP A 1005 13.45 5.82 -14.36
C TRP A 1005 13.60 6.54 -13.03
N THR A 1006 14.83 6.73 -12.57
CA THR A 1006 15.18 7.47 -11.35
C THR A 1006 16.65 7.87 -11.37
N LYS A 1007 17.02 8.92 -10.64
CA LYS A 1007 18.41 9.29 -10.36
C LYS A 1007 18.96 8.63 -9.09
N TYR A 1008 18.08 8.07 -8.26
CA TYR A 1008 18.46 7.42 -7.01
C TYR A 1008 19.40 6.24 -7.28
N SER A 1009 20.57 6.23 -6.64
CA SER A 1009 21.67 5.31 -6.92
C SER A 1009 21.49 3.92 -6.27
N GLY A 1010 20.68 3.82 -5.21
CA GLY A 1010 20.40 2.55 -4.50
C GLY A 1010 19.50 1.57 -5.28
N PHE A 1011 18.82 0.65 -4.58
CA PHE A 1011 17.90 -0.32 -5.21
C PHE A 1011 16.69 0.36 -5.89
N ASP A 1012 15.57 0.53 -5.18
CA ASP A 1012 14.36 1.20 -5.69
C ASP A 1012 13.97 2.32 -4.70
N PRO A 1013 13.81 3.59 -5.17
CA PRO A 1013 13.47 4.73 -4.31
C PRO A 1013 12.07 4.65 -3.67
N GLU A 1014 11.20 3.73 -4.08
CA GLU A 1014 9.90 3.51 -3.43
C GLU A 1014 10.02 2.76 -2.09
N SER A 1015 11.15 2.09 -1.86
CA SER A 1015 11.37 1.30 -0.64
C SER A 1015 11.73 2.17 0.57
N SER A 1016 11.39 1.69 1.77
CA SER A 1016 11.67 2.39 3.04
C SER A 1016 12.44 1.50 4.01
N SER A 1017 13.39 2.09 4.75
CA SER A 1017 14.10 1.42 5.84
C SER A 1017 13.25 1.32 7.11
N PHE A 1018 12.14 2.04 7.19
CA PHE A 1018 11.19 1.93 8.29
C PHE A 1018 9.95 1.13 7.87
N ALA A 1019 9.24 0.61 8.86
CA ALA A 1019 8.08 -0.24 8.65
C ALA A 1019 6.87 0.51 8.06
N ALA A 1020 5.98 -0.19 7.38
CA ALA A 1020 5.00 0.46 6.52
C ALA A 1020 4.18 1.55 7.23
N GLY A 1021 3.57 1.29 8.40
CA GLY A 1021 2.68 2.24 9.06
C GLY A 1021 3.33 3.24 10.00
N THR A 1022 4.65 3.44 9.90
CA THR A 1022 5.29 4.61 10.53
C THR A 1022 5.03 5.87 9.70
N ASN A 1023 5.06 7.02 10.36
CA ASN A 1023 5.09 8.33 9.71
C ASN A 1023 6.52 8.77 9.37
N VAL A 1024 7.52 7.99 9.81
CA VAL A 1024 8.92 8.22 9.49
C VAL A 1024 9.14 7.91 8.02
N ASP A 1025 9.60 8.91 7.28
CA ASP A 1025 9.85 8.83 5.86
C ASP A 1025 11.23 9.42 5.51
N GLY A 1026 11.67 9.27 4.26
CA GLY A 1026 12.94 9.83 3.81
C GLY A 1026 14.17 8.95 4.01
N PHE A 1027 14.03 7.79 4.65
CA PHE A 1027 15.13 6.90 5.01
C PHE A 1027 15.12 5.62 4.16
N ALA A 1028 16.18 5.35 3.42
CA ALA A 1028 16.30 4.23 2.48
C ALA A 1028 17.74 3.69 2.39
N GLY A 1029 17.97 2.75 1.47
CA GLY A 1029 19.27 2.14 1.22
C GLY A 1029 19.27 0.64 1.49
N PHE A 1030 19.37 0.23 2.76
CA PHE A 1030 19.31 -1.17 3.16
C PHE A 1030 17.87 -1.70 3.22
N THR A 1031 17.17 -1.74 2.08
CA THR A 1031 15.77 -2.15 2.01
C THR A 1031 15.60 -3.50 1.31
N TYR A 1032 14.42 -4.11 1.44
CA TYR A 1032 14.08 -5.21 0.54
C TYR A 1032 13.89 -4.60 -0.86
N PRO A 1033 14.62 -5.04 -1.90
CA PRO A 1033 14.53 -4.40 -3.20
C PRO A 1033 13.11 -4.46 -3.79
N GLY A 1034 12.76 -3.50 -4.65
CA GLY A 1034 11.53 -3.59 -5.45
C GLY A 1034 11.58 -4.79 -6.41
N VAL A 1035 10.41 -5.38 -6.71
CA VAL A 1035 10.28 -6.53 -7.62
C VAL A 1035 9.75 -6.11 -8.99
N ARG A 1036 10.28 -6.75 -10.02
CA ARG A 1036 9.69 -6.86 -11.35
C ARG A 1036 9.04 -8.23 -11.48
N SER A 1037 7.76 -8.27 -11.85
CA SER A 1037 6.99 -9.52 -11.96
C SER A 1037 6.46 -9.77 -13.36
N TYR A 1038 6.32 -11.05 -13.71
CA TYR A 1038 5.70 -11.53 -14.94
C TYR A 1038 4.68 -12.61 -14.59
N LEU A 1039 3.44 -12.43 -15.04
CA LEU A 1039 2.27 -13.19 -14.62
C LEU A 1039 1.49 -13.67 -15.83
N VAL A 1040 1.05 -14.92 -15.79
CA VAL A 1040 0.08 -15.49 -16.73
C VAL A 1040 -1.15 -15.90 -15.94
N THR A 1041 -2.31 -15.38 -16.34
CA THR A 1041 -3.59 -15.71 -15.71
C THR A 1041 -4.54 -16.34 -16.71
N LEU A 1042 -5.21 -17.40 -16.29
CA LEU A 1042 -6.33 -18.03 -16.96
C LEU A 1042 -7.61 -17.76 -16.15
N ASN A 1043 -8.63 -17.21 -16.79
CA ASN A 1043 -9.98 -17.10 -16.21
C ASN A 1043 -10.96 -17.96 -17.01
N VAL A 1044 -11.83 -18.71 -16.35
CA VAL A 1044 -12.82 -19.59 -16.96
C VAL A 1044 -14.14 -19.51 -16.20
N GLY A 1045 -15.24 -19.23 -16.91
CA GLY A 1045 -16.60 -19.25 -16.37
C GLY A 1045 -17.42 -20.42 -16.93
N PHE A 1046 -18.18 -21.09 -16.07
CA PHE A 1046 -19.02 -22.26 -16.37
C PHE A 1046 -20.51 -21.95 -16.24
#